data_AF-A0A9X5IBC3-F1
#
_entry.id   AF-A0A9X5IBC3-F1
#
_cell.length_a   1.000
_cell.length_b   1.000
_cell.length_c   1.000
_cell.angle_alpha   90.00
_cell.angle_beta   90.00
_cell.angle_gamma   90.00
#
_symmetry.space_group_name_H-M   'P 1'
#
loop_
_entity.id
_entity.type
_entity.pdbx_description
1 polymer ?
#
loop_
_entity_poly.entity_id
_entity_poly.type
_entity_poly.pdbx_seq_one_letter_code
_entity_poly.pdbx_strand_id
1 'polypeptide(L)'
;MIPLAGATLLIVAGAFCAWQAWLIADEGDAAERTRAAQRQVVRDLSDLVAAKRQQVHRAVADGGLAATIDDHAAAAAQLRAALPAARAVEVYSGGLDEVVRANYREFGYAKAAQLMAVLGSDGVPPASTSVDRGERRLTIVEPLSGNGTVRAWIWLEFPFDDVARRFEAASPGGGRLELRQGAGSDSLALLFRGARSAELEPEGQQVAGTALYVFAAMPRAFIVIPHSEALAILLSLVGLGGGAFLLWSRRRQAVALPEAEPEEDILVADVVRKPRLPSAPSSAPPPPRPAPTRDTEAVDPSIFRAYDIRGVAGSALTAGVAHRIGQAIGARMHEANLREIVVGRDGRLSGAELAGALSDGLREAGIDVIDLGMVPTPLVYFAAYHFGTGCGVSVTGSHNPPEYNGFKIVIGGETLAEDAIADLHRRIEEGRLPTDGGGTWREQSVLDAYVSRIGGDVAAERRLKVVVDAGNGAAGEVAPRVLEEIGCEVIPLYCDVDGRFPNHHPDPSDPHNLADLIAAVNTIGADLGVAFDGDGDRLGVVTQAGEIVYPDRLLMLFAQDVLARNPGATVIYDVKCTGHLRPVIQEAAGVPLMWRTGHSLIKAKMRETGAALAGEMSGHFFFADNNRWYGFDDGIYAAARLLEIVAGDPEERSVGEIFDGLPKSVSTPELRMPMAEGAHFRFMEAFRATASFEDARIATIDGIRADWSDGWGLVRASNTSPALIFRFDADSSRSLERIKQAFRQRLLAVDRNLALPF
;
A
#
# COMPACT_ATOMS: atom_id res chain seq x y z
N MET A 1 33.94 33.77 -36.99
CA MET A 1 33.33 32.49 -36.56
C MET A 1 32.30 32.69 -35.43
N ILE A 2 32.63 33.46 -34.39
CA ILE A 2 31.75 33.74 -33.24
C ILE A 2 30.33 34.25 -33.61
N PRO A 3 30.14 35.25 -34.49
CA PRO A 3 28.79 35.76 -34.80
C PRO A 3 27.93 34.77 -35.60
N LEU A 4 28.55 33.86 -36.38
CA LEU A 4 27.83 32.80 -37.07
C LEU A 4 27.35 31.73 -36.08
N ALA A 5 28.21 31.32 -35.16
CA ALA A 5 27.84 30.37 -34.11
C ALA A 5 26.73 30.92 -33.22
N GLY A 6 26.81 32.20 -32.81
CA GLY A 6 25.77 32.87 -32.04
C GLY A 6 24.44 32.97 -32.79
N ALA A 7 24.47 33.29 -34.09
CA ALA A 7 23.26 33.34 -34.90
C ALA A 7 22.60 31.96 -35.08
N THR A 8 23.39 30.91 -35.33
CA THR A 8 22.89 29.54 -35.44
C THR A 8 22.27 29.07 -34.12
N LEU A 9 22.93 29.34 -32.99
CA LEU A 9 22.40 29.00 -31.66
C LEU A 9 21.06 29.70 -31.37
N LEU A 10 20.93 30.98 -31.72
CA LEU A 10 19.68 31.73 -31.52
C LEU A 10 18.54 31.22 -32.42
N ILE A 11 18.83 30.85 -33.68
CA ILE A 11 17.82 30.27 -34.58
C ILE A 11 17.36 28.91 -34.07
N VAL A 12 18.29 28.05 -33.65
CA VAL A 12 17.97 26.73 -33.08
C VAL A 12 17.15 26.89 -31.80
N ALA A 13 17.54 27.80 -30.90
CA ALA A 13 16.80 28.10 -29.69
C ALA A 13 15.39 28.66 -29.99
N GLY A 14 15.26 29.54 -30.98
CA GLY A 14 13.98 30.10 -31.40
C GLY A 14 13.05 29.06 -32.04
N ALA A 15 13.58 28.17 -32.87
CA ALA A 15 12.84 27.04 -33.45
C ALA A 15 12.41 26.03 -32.37
N PHE A 16 13.28 25.74 -31.40
CA PHE A 16 12.95 24.92 -30.24
C PHE A 16 11.79 25.55 -29.43
N CYS A 17 11.85 26.84 -29.12
CA CYS A 17 10.76 27.53 -28.44
C CYS A 17 9.45 27.50 -29.24
N ALA A 18 9.52 27.58 -30.57
CA ALA A 18 8.32 27.54 -31.43
C ALA A 18 7.65 26.16 -31.42
N TRP A 19 8.47 25.10 -31.44
CA TRP A 19 7.97 23.74 -31.25
C TRP A 19 7.36 23.53 -29.86
N GLN A 20 7.99 24.07 -28.81
CA GLN A 20 7.44 24.02 -27.45
C GLN A 20 6.14 24.83 -27.31
N ALA A 21 6.00 25.97 -27.99
CA ALA A 21 4.75 26.73 -28.05
C ALA A 21 3.63 25.93 -28.71
N TRP A 22 3.93 25.21 -29.80
CA TRP A 22 2.97 24.32 -30.44
C TRP A 22 2.54 23.17 -29.52
N LEU A 23 3.49 22.56 -28.78
CA LEU A 23 3.17 21.51 -27.81
C LEU A 23 2.26 22.00 -26.68
N ILE A 24 2.50 23.21 -26.15
CA ILE A 24 1.63 23.81 -25.11
C ILE A 24 0.20 23.97 -25.64
N ALA A 25 0.05 24.49 -26.86
CA ALA A 25 -1.27 24.70 -27.47
C ALA A 25 -1.99 23.38 -27.77
N ASP A 26 -1.28 22.38 -28.32
CA ASP A 26 -1.85 21.05 -28.61
C ASP A 26 -2.26 20.31 -27.32
N GLU A 27 -1.47 20.42 -26.26
CA GLU A 27 -1.81 19.88 -24.93
C GLU A 27 -3.07 20.52 -24.35
N GLY A 28 -3.19 21.86 -24.45
CA GLY A 28 -4.38 22.60 -24.03
C GLY A 28 -5.65 22.16 -24.77
N ASP A 29 -5.60 22.12 -26.10
CA ASP A 29 -6.71 21.66 -26.94
C ASP A 29 -7.10 20.21 -26.64
N ALA A 30 -6.12 19.33 -26.42
CA ALA A 30 -6.36 17.93 -26.10
C ALA A 30 -6.96 17.74 -24.69
N ALA A 31 -6.53 18.55 -23.71
CA ALA A 31 -7.12 18.58 -22.38
C ALA A 31 -8.59 19.04 -22.41
N GLU A 32 -8.92 20.07 -23.20
CA GLU A 32 -10.31 20.52 -23.38
C GLU A 32 -11.19 19.46 -24.03
N ARG A 33 -10.70 18.79 -25.08
CA ARG A 33 -11.40 17.66 -25.72
C ARG A 33 -11.66 16.53 -24.72
N THR A 34 -10.67 16.21 -23.88
CA THR A 34 -10.80 15.17 -22.83
C THR A 34 -11.89 15.54 -21.82
N ARG A 35 -11.89 16.79 -21.31
CA ARG A 35 -12.93 17.29 -20.38
C ARG A 35 -14.32 17.33 -21.03
N ALA A 36 -14.40 17.68 -22.31
CA ALA A 36 -15.67 17.67 -23.06
C ALA A 36 -16.22 16.23 -23.19
N ALA A 37 -15.34 15.27 -23.48
CA ALA A 37 -15.70 13.84 -23.52
C ALA A 37 -16.16 13.33 -22.14
N GLN A 38 -15.46 13.68 -21.06
CA GLN A 38 -15.86 13.37 -19.68
C GLN A 38 -17.28 13.85 -19.39
N ARG A 39 -17.58 15.13 -19.65
CA ARG A 39 -18.91 15.72 -19.45
C ARG A 39 -19.99 15.03 -20.29
N GLN A 40 -19.66 14.64 -21.52
CA GLN A 40 -20.60 13.95 -22.40
C GLN A 40 -20.94 12.57 -21.87
N VAL A 41 -19.93 11.78 -21.46
CA VAL A 41 -20.14 10.45 -20.87
C VAL A 41 -20.95 10.54 -19.58
N VAL A 42 -20.65 11.51 -18.70
CA VAL A 42 -21.42 11.73 -17.47
C VAL A 42 -22.90 11.95 -17.78
N ARG A 43 -23.22 12.80 -18.77
CA ARG A 43 -24.61 13.02 -19.20
C ARG A 43 -25.24 11.74 -19.76
N ASP A 44 -24.56 11.06 -20.68
CA ASP A 44 -25.09 9.86 -21.34
C ASP A 44 -25.38 8.72 -20.34
N LEU A 45 -24.52 8.55 -19.34
CA LEU A 45 -24.71 7.56 -18.29
C LEU A 45 -25.80 7.98 -17.29
N SER A 46 -25.90 9.28 -16.99
CA SER A 46 -26.98 9.80 -16.12
C SER A 46 -28.34 9.60 -16.79
N ASP A 47 -28.46 9.89 -18.08
CA ASP A 47 -29.68 9.67 -18.87
C ASP A 47 -30.05 8.19 -18.95
N LEU A 48 -29.05 7.31 -19.13
CA LEU A 48 -29.26 5.86 -19.15
C LEU A 48 -29.87 5.35 -17.83
N VAL A 49 -29.29 5.76 -16.69
CA VAL A 49 -29.78 5.33 -15.37
C VAL A 49 -31.14 5.94 -15.07
N ALA A 50 -31.35 7.22 -15.39
CA ALA A 50 -32.65 7.88 -15.24
C ALA A 50 -33.74 7.17 -16.06
N ALA A 51 -33.44 6.77 -17.30
CA ALA A 51 -34.36 6.02 -18.15
C ALA A 51 -34.70 4.64 -17.55
N LYS A 52 -33.71 3.92 -16.99
CA LYS A 52 -33.96 2.64 -16.30
C LYS A 52 -34.84 2.82 -15.06
N ARG A 53 -34.56 3.82 -14.20
CA ARG A 53 -35.41 4.13 -13.04
C ARG A 53 -36.84 4.50 -13.45
N GLN A 54 -37.00 5.29 -14.51
CA GLN A 54 -38.32 5.63 -15.04
C GLN A 54 -39.10 4.40 -15.54
N GLN A 55 -38.42 3.42 -16.16
CA GLN A 55 -39.04 2.15 -16.55
C GLN A 55 -39.53 1.37 -15.32
N VAL A 56 -38.73 1.32 -14.25
CA VAL A 56 -39.12 0.68 -12.98
C VAL A 56 -40.34 1.37 -12.39
N HIS A 57 -40.33 2.71 -12.31
CA HIS A 57 -41.48 3.47 -11.78
C HIS A 57 -42.77 3.26 -12.57
N ARG A 58 -42.69 3.18 -13.90
CA ARG A 58 -43.85 2.83 -14.74
C ARG A 58 -44.35 1.41 -14.47
N ALA A 59 -43.44 0.44 -14.39
CA ALA A 59 -43.79 -0.95 -14.08
C ALA A 59 -44.47 -1.08 -12.70
N VAL A 60 -43.99 -0.32 -11.71
CA VAL A 60 -44.60 -0.25 -10.38
C VAL A 60 -45.99 0.39 -10.43
N ALA A 61 -46.16 1.48 -11.17
CA ALA A 61 -47.44 2.19 -11.28
C ALA A 61 -48.51 1.39 -12.03
N ASP A 62 -48.15 0.74 -13.13
CA ASP A 62 -49.08 0.02 -14.01
C ASP A 62 -49.49 -1.35 -13.45
N GLY A 63 -48.65 -1.95 -12.57
CA GLY A 63 -48.83 -3.31 -12.09
C GLY A 63 -49.89 -3.50 -10.99
N GLY A 64 -50.49 -2.45 -10.42
CA GLY A 64 -51.38 -2.63 -9.26
C GLY A 64 -50.68 -3.26 -8.04
N LEU A 65 -49.34 -3.13 -7.96
CA LEU A 65 -48.48 -3.73 -6.93
C LEU A 65 -48.85 -3.35 -5.49
N ALA A 66 -49.56 -2.24 -5.31
CA ALA A 66 -50.04 -1.80 -3.99
C ALA A 66 -50.95 -2.84 -3.31
N ALA A 67 -51.65 -3.68 -4.07
CA ALA A 67 -52.52 -4.73 -3.53
C ALA A 67 -51.79 -6.04 -3.19
N THR A 68 -50.59 -6.26 -3.73
CA THR A 68 -49.77 -7.48 -3.57
C THR A 68 -48.47 -7.22 -2.82
N ILE A 69 -48.30 -6.03 -2.24
CA ILE A 69 -47.07 -5.59 -1.58
C ILE A 69 -46.66 -6.45 -0.38
N ASP A 70 -47.63 -7.08 0.28
CA ASP A 70 -47.39 -7.94 1.44
C ASP A 70 -46.95 -9.37 1.02
N ASP A 71 -47.02 -9.71 -0.28
CA ASP A 71 -46.44 -10.92 -0.89
C ASP A 71 -45.27 -10.54 -1.81
N HIS A 72 -44.08 -10.47 -1.21
CA HIS A 72 -42.85 -10.07 -1.91
C HIS A 72 -42.52 -10.98 -3.11
N ALA A 73 -42.85 -12.28 -3.02
CA ALA A 73 -42.56 -13.22 -4.10
C ALA A 73 -43.47 -12.98 -5.31
N ALA A 74 -44.76 -12.74 -5.08
CA ALA A 74 -45.71 -12.38 -6.13
C ALA A 74 -45.38 -11.01 -6.76
N ALA A 75 -45.05 -10.01 -5.93
CA ALA A 75 -44.64 -8.69 -6.38
C ALA A 75 -43.37 -8.75 -7.26
N ALA A 76 -42.36 -9.52 -6.83
CA ALA A 76 -41.16 -9.73 -7.63
C ALA A 76 -41.46 -10.42 -8.96
N ALA A 77 -42.30 -11.47 -8.98
CA ALA A 77 -42.68 -12.16 -10.21
C ALA A 77 -43.39 -11.25 -11.22
N GLN A 78 -44.29 -10.39 -10.73
CA GLN A 78 -44.99 -9.43 -11.57
C GLN A 78 -44.06 -8.37 -12.16
N LEU A 79 -43.14 -7.84 -11.35
CA LEU A 79 -42.14 -6.88 -11.83
C LEU A 79 -41.17 -7.50 -12.84
N ARG A 80 -40.77 -8.78 -12.67
CA ARG A 80 -39.95 -9.50 -13.68
C ARG A 80 -40.68 -9.58 -15.02
N ALA A 81 -41.99 -9.81 -15.02
CA ALA A 81 -42.77 -9.86 -16.26
C ALA A 81 -42.86 -8.47 -16.94
N ALA A 82 -42.95 -7.39 -16.15
CA ALA A 82 -42.99 -6.02 -16.65
C ALA A 82 -41.62 -5.46 -17.08
N LEU A 83 -40.52 -6.02 -16.54
CA LEU A 83 -39.15 -5.56 -16.76
C LEU A 83 -38.28 -6.69 -17.36
N PRO A 84 -38.52 -7.12 -18.61
CA PRO A 84 -37.78 -8.23 -19.22
C PRO A 84 -36.29 -7.95 -19.43
N ALA A 85 -35.87 -6.68 -19.33
CA ALA A 85 -34.47 -6.28 -19.42
C ALA A 85 -33.70 -6.45 -18.08
N ALA A 86 -34.40 -6.66 -16.96
CA ALA A 86 -33.77 -6.94 -15.67
C ALA A 86 -33.42 -8.44 -15.57
N ARG A 87 -32.19 -8.77 -15.18
CA ARG A 87 -31.75 -10.16 -14.96
C ARG A 87 -32.27 -10.71 -13.64
N ALA A 88 -32.34 -9.86 -12.62
CA ALA A 88 -32.90 -10.19 -11.33
C ALA A 88 -33.79 -9.04 -10.85
N VAL A 89 -34.89 -9.41 -10.19
CA VAL A 89 -35.77 -8.48 -9.48
C VAL A 89 -36.17 -9.17 -8.19
N GLU A 90 -35.92 -8.52 -7.07
CA GLU A 90 -36.21 -9.02 -5.73
C GLU A 90 -36.87 -7.92 -4.91
N VAL A 91 -37.73 -8.31 -3.96
CA VAL A 91 -38.51 -7.40 -3.15
C VAL A 91 -38.27 -7.73 -1.69
N TYR A 92 -37.99 -6.71 -0.89
CA TYR A 92 -37.69 -6.80 0.53
C TYR A 92 -38.64 -5.95 1.35
N SER A 93 -38.81 -6.30 2.61
CA SER A 93 -39.61 -5.54 3.57
C SER A 93 -39.06 -4.12 3.73
N GLY A 94 -39.92 -3.17 4.09
CA GLY A 94 -39.51 -1.78 4.32
C GLY A 94 -38.45 -1.63 5.42
N GLY A 95 -38.47 -2.51 6.42
CA GLY A 95 -37.50 -2.55 7.52
C GLY A 95 -36.24 -3.36 7.23
N LEU A 96 -36.22 -4.11 6.12
CA LEU A 96 -35.10 -4.95 5.68
C LEU A 96 -34.63 -5.99 6.72
N ASP A 97 -35.51 -6.44 7.63
CA ASP A 97 -35.17 -7.41 8.69
C ASP A 97 -34.53 -8.70 8.13
N GLU A 98 -35.03 -9.16 6.98
CA GLU A 98 -34.48 -10.32 6.27
C GLU A 98 -33.08 -10.09 5.69
N VAL A 99 -32.73 -8.85 5.37
CA VAL A 99 -31.39 -8.48 4.91
C VAL A 99 -30.47 -8.41 6.12
N VAL A 100 -30.87 -7.73 7.19
CA VAL A 100 -30.09 -7.60 8.43
C VAL A 100 -29.68 -8.94 9.02
N ARG A 101 -30.56 -9.96 8.91
CA ARG A 101 -30.34 -11.30 9.45
C ARG A 101 -29.80 -12.30 8.42
N ALA A 102 -29.54 -11.88 7.19
CA ALA A 102 -29.08 -12.77 6.15
C ALA A 102 -27.63 -13.22 6.37
N ASN A 103 -27.30 -14.43 5.91
CA ASN A 103 -25.92 -14.82 5.69
C ASN A 103 -25.39 -14.11 4.43
N TYR A 104 -24.56 -13.08 4.61
CA TYR A 104 -24.07 -12.25 3.49
C TYR A 104 -23.18 -12.97 2.48
N ARG A 105 -22.58 -14.09 2.87
CA ARG A 105 -21.84 -14.95 1.92
C ARG A 105 -22.76 -15.53 0.85
N GLU A 106 -23.98 -15.90 1.24
CA GLU A 106 -25.01 -16.44 0.33
C GLU A 106 -25.86 -15.33 -0.30
N PHE A 107 -26.15 -14.28 0.47
CA PHE A 107 -27.00 -13.17 0.04
C PHE A 107 -26.29 -12.20 -0.92
N GLY A 108 -24.97 -12.08 -0.81
CA GLY A 108 -24.13 -11.19 -1.60
C GLY A 108 -23.86 -9.86 -0.89
N TYR A 109 -22.59 -9.61 -0.55
CA TYR A 109 -22.15 -8.42 0.19
C TYR A 109 -22.50 -7.10 -0.49
N ALA A 110 -22.25 -6.96 -1.80
CA ALA A 110 -22.55 -5.71 -2.53
C ALA A 110 -24.05 -5.37 -2.52
N LYS A 111 -24.90 -6.40 -2.59
CA LYS A 111 -26.35 -6.27 -2.54
C LYS A 111 -26.83 -5.91 -1.13
N ALA A 112 -26.30 -6.58 -0.10
CA ALA A 112 -26.57 -6.25 1.28
C ALA A 112 -26.17 -4.80 1.59
N ALA A 113 -24.95 -4.39 1.24
CA ALA A 113 -24.46 -3.02 1.45
C ALA A 113 -25.36 -1.98 0.76
N GLN A 114 -25.78 -2.22 -0.48
CA GLN A 114 -26.67 -1.30 -1.20
C GLN A 114 -28.06 -1.19 -0.57
N LEU A 115 -28.63 -2.30 -0.10
CA LEU A 115 -29.92 -2.32 0.59
C LEU A 115 -29.82 -1.67 1.98
N MET A 116 -28.76 -1.96 2.72
CA MET A 116 -28.54 -1.39 4.05
C MET A 116 -28.27 0.13 4.01
N ALA A 117 -27.73 0.66 2.91
CA ALA A 117 -27.55 2.10 2.71
C ALA A 117 -28.87 2.90 2.77
N VAL A 118 -30.01 2.24 2.54
CA VAL A 118 -31.35 2.81 2.75
C VAL A 118 -31.54 3.25 4.20
N LEU A 119 -31.11 2.45 5.17
CA LEU A 119 -31.40 2.70 6.59
C LEU A 119 -30.63 3.90 7.15
N GLY A 120 -29.54 4.30 6.48
CA GLY A 120 -28.70 5.43 6.88
C GLY A 120 -28.97 6.73 6.11
N SER A 121 -29.90 6.76 5.15
CA SER A 121 -30.17 7.95 4.33
C SER A 121 -31.67 8.19 4.12
N ASP A 122 -32.12 9.46 4.15
CA ASP A 122 -33.52 9.86 3.90
C ASP A 122 -33.95 9.70 2.42
N GLY A 123 -33.28 8.85 1.63
CA GLY A 123 -33.43 8.81 0.19
C GLY A 123 -33.17 7.44 -0.45
N VAL A 124 -33.42 7.37 -1.76
CA VAL A 124 -33.15 6.17 -2.55
C VAL A 124 -31.64 6.03 -2.73
N PRO A 125 -31.02 4.88 -2.38
CA PRO A 125 -29.59 4.75 -2.49
C PRO A 125 -29.14 4.87 -3.96
N PRO A 126 -27.90 5.33 -4.18
CA PRO A 126 -27.37 5.46 -5.53
C PRO A 126 -27.32 4.08 -6.23
N ALA A 127 -27.54 4.09 -7.54
CA ALA A 127 -27.27 2.91 -8.34
C ALA A 127 -25.77 2.57 -8.28
N SER A 128 -25.46 1.28 -8.26
CA SER A 128 -24.12 0.76 -8.03
C SER A 128 -23.80 -0.34 -9.05
N THR A 129 -22.60 -0.89 -8.98
CA THR A 129 -22.22 -2.10 -9.70
C THR A 129 -21.92 -3.23 -8.73
N SER A 130 -22.34 -4.43 -9.12
CA SER A 130 -21.97 -5.69 -8.48
C SER A 130 -21.21 -6.56 -9.49
N VAL A 131 -20.49 -7.54 -8.99
CA VAL A 131 -19.88 -8.61 -9.81
C VAL A 131 -20.41 -9.92 -9.29
N ASP A 132 -21.06 -10.68 -10.17
CA ASP A 132 -21.49 -12.05 -9.89
C ASP A 132 -20.86 -12.99 -10.92
N ARG A 133 -20.16 -14.03 -10.44
CA ARG A 133 -19.43 -15.02 -11.26
C ARG A 133 -18.55 -14.40 -12.36
N GLY A 134 -17.94 -13.26 -12.07
CA GLY A 134 -17.07 -12.53 -13.01
C GLY A 134 -17.80 -11.64 -14.03
N GLU A 135 -19.13 -11.64 -14.05
CA GLU A 135 -19.91 -10.72 -14.88
C GLU A 135 -20.35 -9.49 -14.06
N ARG A 136 -20.03 -8.29 -14.56
CA ARG A 136 -20.44 -7.03 -13.93
C ARG A 136 -21.91 -6.74 -14.24
N ARG A 137 -22.62 -6.19 -13.25
CA ARG A 137 -24.03 -5.76 -13.33
C ARG A 137 -24.20 -4.33 -12.87
N LEU A 138 -25.26 -3.68 -13.33
CA LEU A 138 -25.78 -2.43 -12.78
C LEU A 138 -26.91 -2.76 -11.82
N THR A 139 -26.78 -2.36 -10.56
CA THR A 139 -27.77 -2.61 -9.52
C THR A 139 -28.52 -1.34 -9.15
N ILE A 140 -29.85 -1.42 -9.06
CA ILE A 140 -30.73 -0.30 -8.73
C ILE A 140 -31.65 -0.73 -7.58
N VAL A 141 -31.87 0.18 -6.63
CA VAL A 141 -32.88 0.02 -5.58
C VAL A 141 -33.94 1.10 -5.77
N GLU A 142 -35.21 0.74 -5.66
CA GLU A 142 -36.33 1.67 -5.70
C GLU A 142 -37.32 1.38 -4.56
N PRO A 143 -37.87 2.41 -3.89
CA PRO A 143 -38.88 2.24 -2.87
C PRO A 143 -40.22 1.88 -3.50
N LEU A 144 -40.97 1.03 -2.81
CA LEU A 144 -42.38 0.81 -3.06
C LEU A 144 -43.17 1.45 -1.91
N SER A 145 -43.71 2.64 -2.19
CA SER A 145 -44.41 3.46 -1.20
C SER A 145 -45.92 3.27 -1.27
N GLY A 146 -46.58 3.25 -0.10
CA GLY A 146 -48.04 3.32 0.03
C GLY A 146 -48.41 4.40 1.05
N ASN A 147 -49.30 5.33 0.69
CA ASN A 147 -49.72 6.45 1.56
C ASN A 147 -48.57 7.32 2.12
N GLY A 148 -47.45 7.42 1.41
CA GLY A 148 -46.30 8.25 1.78
C GLY A 148 -45.26 7.56 2.67
N THR A 149 -45.46 6.31 3.07
CA THR A 149 -44.46 5.49 3.78
C THR A 149 -43.92 4.38 2.87
N VAL A 150 -42.61 4.12 2.94
CA VAL A 150 -41.99 3.01 2.21
C VAL A 150 -42.40 1.70 2.87
N ARG A 151 -43.10 0.83 2.14
CA ARG A 151 -43.54 -0.48 2.66
C ARG A 151 -42.63 -1.63 2.24
N ALA A 152 -41.96 -1.49 1.11
CA ALA A 152 -41.01 -2.47 0.58
C ALA A 152 -39.93 -1.80 -0.27
N TRP A 153 -38.82 -2.51 -0.49
CA TRP A 153 -37.71 -2.10 -1.35
C TRP A 153 -37.55 -3.09 -2.50
N ILE A 154 -37.46 -2.56 -3.72
CA ILE A 154 -37.25 -3.36 -4.93
C ILE A 154 -35.77 -3.25 -5.28
N TRP A 155 -35.07 -4.39 -5.33
CA TRP A 155 -33.70 -4.47 -5.82
C TRP A 155 -33.70 -5.12 -7.21
N LEU A 156 -33.02 -4.48 -8.16
CA LEU A 156 -32.97 -4.91 -9.56
C LEU A 156 -31.54 -4.99 -10.07
N GLU A 157 -31.28 -6.00 -10.89
CA GLU A 157 -30.03 -6.12 -11.67
C GLU A 157 -30.28 -5.96 -13.17
N PHE A 158 -29.50 -5.07 -13.79
CA PHE A 158 -29.46 -4.91 -15.23
C PHE A 158 -28.09 -5.32 -15.79
N PRO A 159 -28.03 -5.78 -17.06
CA PRO A 159 -26.77 -5.98 -17.76
C PRO A 159 -25.92 -4.71 -17.78
N PHE A 160 -24.62 -4.84 -17.56
CA PHE A 160 -23.67 -3.72 -17.59
C PHE A 160 -23.30 -3.28 -19.02
N ASP A 161 -23.68 -4.06 -20.05
CA ASP A 161 -23.33 -3.84 -21.45
C ASP A 161 -23.74 -2.46 -21.98
N ASP A 162 -24.90 -1.93 -21.54
CA ASP A 162 -25.36 -0.60 -21.97
C ASP A 162 -24.48 0.51 -21.38
N VAL A 163 -24.02 0.36 -20.12
CA VAL A 163 -23.09 1.28 -19.48
C VAL A 163 -21.75 1.24 -20.20
N ALA A 164 -21.23 0.02 -20.44
CA ALA A 164 -19.98 -0.18 -21.15
C ALA A 164 -20.02 0.42 -22.56
N ARG A 165 -21.07 0.14 -23.34
CA ARG A 165 -21.21 0.65 -24.70
C ARG A 165 -21.26 2.18 -24.75
N ARG A 166 -21.95 2.83 -23.81
CA ARG A 166 -22.01 4.31 -23.72
C ARG A 166 -20.67 4.91 -23.34
N PHE A 167 -19.95 4.27 -22.43
CA PHE A 167 -18.62 4.70 -22.03
C PHE A 167 -17.59 4.52 -23.15
N GLU A 168 -17.59 3.36 -23.81
CA GLU A 168 -16.64 3.02 -24.88
C GLU A 168 -16.83 3.84 -26.16
N ALA A 169 -18.02 4.39 -26.37
CA ALA A 169 -18.30 5.33 -27.46
C ALA A 169 -17.54 6.66 -27.31
N ALA A 170 -16.98 6.95 -26.14
CA ALA A 170 -16.22 8.17 -25.90
C ALA A 170 -14.88 8.20 -26.65
N SER A 171 -14.54 9.37 -27.18
CA SER A 171 -13.25 9.64 -27.80
C SER A 171 -12.55 10.80 -27.07
N PRO A 172 -11.63 10.52 -26.14
CA PRO A 172 -10.99 11.55 -25.32
C PRO A 172 -9.92 12.38 -26.06
N GLY A 173 -9.72 12.21 -27.37
CA GLY A 173 -8.97 13.17 -28.19
C GLY A 173 -7.53 13.45 -27.74
N GLY A 174 -6.84 12.45 -27.17
CA GLY A 174 -5.45 12.52 -26.69
C GLY A 174 -5.29 12.12 -25.21
N GLY A 175 -6.30 12.37 -24.39
CA GLY A 175 -6.32 11.97 -22.97
C GLY A 175 -6.85 10.55 -22.73
N ARG A 176 -7.23 10.27 -21.48
CA ARG A 176 -7.90 9.03 -21.06
C ARG A 176 -9.09 9.34 -20.16
N LEU A 177 -10.15 8.56 -20.26
CA LEU A 177 -11.27 8.54 -19.32
C LEU A 177 -11.26 7.23 -18.55
N GLU A 178 -11.67 7.29 -17.30
CA GLU A 178 -11.88 6.11 -16.45
C GLU A 178 -13.26 6.17 -15.82
N LEU A 179 -14.06 5.12 -16.01
CA LEU A 179 -15.29 4.92 -15.24
C LEU A 179 -14.91 4.20 -13.96
N ARG A 180 -15.25 4.79 -12.81
CA ARG A 180 -14.93 4.25 -11.49
C ARG A 180 -16.16 4.27 -10.59
N GLN A 181 -16.14 3.48 -9.53
CA GLN A 181 -17.17 3.51 -8.48
C GLN A 181 -16.56 4.05 -7.18
N GLY A 182 -16.98 5.25 -6.79
CA GLY A 182 -16.37 6.04 -5.70
C GLY A 182 -15.76 7.36 -6.18
N ALA A 183 -15.66 8.34 -5.26
CA ALA A 183 -15.30 9.72 -5.58
C ALA A 183 -13.79 10.01 -5.65
N GLY A 184 -12.94 9.15 -5.06
CA GLY A 184 -11.48 9.36 -4.94
C GLY A 184 -10.63 8.64 -5.98
N SER A 185 -9.33 8.95 -6.01
CA SER A 185 -8.31 8.30 -6.86
C SER A 185 -8.15 6.80 -6.65
N ASP A 186 -8.65 6.30 -5.52
CA ASP A 186 -8.51 4.93 -5.03
C ASP A 186 -9.80 4.12 -5.29
N SER A 187 -10.80 4.78 -5.90
CA SER A 187 -12.10 4.20 -6.26
C SER A 187 -11.97 3.01 -7.22
N LEU A 188 -12.90 2.07 -7.16
CA LEU A 188 -12.87 0.87 -7.99
C LEU A 188 -12.94 1.22 -9.48
N ALA A 189 -11.86 0.97 -10.23
CA ALA A 189 -11.84 1.17 -11.67
C ALA A 189 -12.69 0.10 -12.38
N LEU A 190 -13.63 0.55 -13.22
CA LEU A 190 -14.58 -0.31 -13.93
C LEU A 190 -14.19 -0.48 -15.40
N LEU A 191 -13.94 0.64 -16.09
CA LEU A 191 -13.58 0.70 -17.51
C LEU A 191 -12.61 1.84 -17.74
N PHE A 192 -11.75 1.73 -18.76
CA PHE A 192 -10.86 2.80 -19.19
C PHE A 192 -10.89 2.98 -20.71
N ARG A 193 -10.70 4.21 -21.18
CA ARG A 193 -10.63 4.53 -22.62
C ARG A 193 -9.65 5.66 -22.87
N GLY A 194 -8.67 5.46 -23.75
CA GLY A 194 -7.70 6.49 -24.15
C GLY A 194 -6.23 6.12 -23.88
N ALA A 195 -5.35 7.12 -23.86
CA ALA A 195 -3.90 6.92 -23.77
C ALA A 195 -3.43 6.49 -22.37
N ARG A 196 -2.54 5.49 -22.28
CA ARG A 196 -2.01 4.99 -21.00
C ARG A 196 -1.03 5.96 -20.30
N SER A 197 -0.39 6.83 -21.06
CA SER A 197 0.59 7.82 -20.60
C SER A 197 -0.02 9.10 -20.02
N ALA A 198 -1.35 9.23 -20.03
CA ALA A 198 -2.05 10.38 -19.47
C ALA A 198 -2.11 10.32 -17.93
N GLU A 199 -2.06 11.48 -17.28
CA GLU A 199 -2.06 11.61 -15.82
C GLU A 199 -3.47 11.87 -15.31
N LEU A 200 -3.96 11.03 -14.40
CA LEU A 200 -5.32 11.08 -13.88
C LEU A 200 -5.52 12.31 -12.99
N GLU A 201 -6.56 13.09 -13.26
CA GLU A 201 -6.98 14.15 -12.35
C GLU A 201 -7.54 13.53 -11.05
N PRO A 202 -7.28 14.13 -9.88
CA PRO A 202 -7.71 13.59 -8.59
C PRO A 202 -9.23 13.61 -8.39
N GLU A 203 -9.96 14.45 -9.12
CA GLU A 203 -11.41 14.61 -8.98
C GLU A 203 -12.17 14.05 -10.20
N GLY A 204 -13.06 13.09 -9.94
CA GLY A 204 -14.00 12.56 -10.92
C GLY A 204 -15.32 13.33 -10.96
N GLN A 205 -16.02 13.30 -12.09
CA GLN A 205 -17.39 13.82 -12.18
C GLN A 205 -18.41 12.72 -11.89
N GLN A 206 -19.28 12.93 -10.89
CA GLN A 206 -20.31 11.96 -10.53
C GLN A 206 -21.37 11.82 -11.63
N VAL A 207 -21.73 10.57 -11.93
CA VAL A 207 -22.91 10.24 -12.73
C VAL A 207 -24.14 10.32 -11.82
N ALA A 208 -25.10 11.19 -12.17
CA ALA A 208 -26.20 11.54 -11.30
C ALA A 208 -27.05 10.32 -10.90
N GLY A 209 -27.39 10.21 -9.62
CA GLY A 209 -28.19 9.10 -9.08
C GLY A 209 -27.44 7.76 -8.96
N THR A 210 -26.11 7.79 -9.06
CA THR A 210 -25.23 6.62 -8.99
C THR A 210 -24.01 6.85 -8.10
N ALA A 211 -23.34 5.76 -7.73
CA ALA A 211 -22.02 5.77 -7.10
C ALA A 211 -20.87 5.81 -8.13
N LEU A 212 -21.19 5.99 -9.42
CA LEU A 212 -20.24 5.99 -10.52
C LEU A 212 -19.69 7.39 -10.77
N TYR A 213 -18.40 7.46 -11.08
CA TYR A 213 -17.66 8.67 -11.40
C TYR A 213 -16.90 8.46 -12.70
N VAL A 214 -16.81 9.50 -13.52
CA VAL A 214 -15.96 9.51 -14.71
C VAL A 214 -14.78 10.42 -14.43
N PHE A 215 -13.59 9.84 -14.36
CA PHE A 215 -12.34 10.56 -14.21
C PHE A 215 -11.75 10.87 -15.57
N ALA A 216 -11.02 11.98 -15.66
CA ALA A 216 -10.28 12.38 -16.84
C ALA A 216 -8.79 12.38 -16.51
N ALA A 217 -8.00 11.83 -17.42
CA ALA A 217 -6.55 11.90 -17.39
C ALA A 217 -6.08 12.75 -18.55
N MET A 218 -5.34 13.81 -18.23
CA MET A 218 -4.89 14.79 -19.22
C MET A 218 -3.66 14.27 -19.96
N PRO A 219 -3.56 14.52 -21.27
CA PRO A 219 -2.32 14.28 -21.99
C PRO A 219 -1.25 15.24 -21.44
N ARG A 220 -0.01 14.76 -21.28
CA ARG A 220 1.15 15.60 -20.95
C ARG A 220 2.16 15.55 -22.09
N ALA A 221 2.54 16.71 -22.61
CA ALA A 221 3.67 16.85 -23.50
C ALA A 221 4.96 17.13 -22.71
N PHE A 222 6.11 16.76 -23.27
CA PHE A 222 7.40 17.10 -22.67
C PHE A 222 7.74 18.57 -22.93
N ILE A 223 7.31 19.44 -22.01
CA ILE A 223 7.48 20.89 -22.07
C ILE A 223 8.57 21.32 -21.07
N VAL A 224 9.63 21.95 -21.57
CA VAL A 224 10.83 22.35 -20.79
C VAL A 224 10.83 23.85 -20.48
N ILE A 225 10.01 24.64 -21.16
CA ILE A 225 9.83 26.07 -20.93
C ILE A 225 8.62 26.33 -20.01
N PRO A 226 8.51 27.51 -19.37
CA PRO A 226 7.32 27.83 -18.58
C PRO A 226 6.04 27.66 -19.42
N HIS A 227 4.98 27.10 -18.83
CA HIS A 227 3.70 26.82 -19.48
C HIS A 227 2.93 28.12 -19.77
N SER A 228 3.43 28.90 -20.70
CA SER A 228 2.84 30.15 -21.17
C SER A 228 3.06 30.24 -22.67
N GLU A 229 1.97 30.07 -23.43
CA GLU A 229 1.99 30.20 -24.89
C GLU A 229 2.57 31.55 -25.33
N ALA A 230 2.16 32.63 -24.67
CA ALA A 230 2.62 33.99 -24.97
C ALA A 230 4.13 34.14 -24.76
N LEU A 231 4.68 33.59 -23.68
CA LEU A 231 6.12 33.62 -23.42
C LEU A 231 6.89 32.74 -24.41
N ALA A 232 6.37 31.55 -24.70
CA ALA A 232 6.99 30.63 -25.67
C ALA A 232 7.08 31.28 -27.06
N ILE A 233 5.97 31.88 -27.53
CA ILE A 233 5.92 32.64 -28.79
C ILE A 233 6.89 33.82 -28.76
N LEU A 234 6.95 34.57 -27.67
CA LEU A 234 7.88 35.69 -27.54
C LEU A 234 9.34 35.22 -27.63
N LEU A 235 9.71 34.16 -26.94
CA LEU A 235 11.06 33.59 -26.98
C LEU A 235 11.41 33.06 -28.37
N SER A 236 10.45 32.45 -29.08
CA SER A 236 10.62 32.05 -30.49
C SER A 236 10.93 33.25 -31.37
N LEU A 237 10.15 34.33 -31.25
CA LEU A 237 10.33 35.55 -32.04
C LEU A 237 11.68 36.22 -31.74
N VAL A 238 12.09 36.25 -30.47
CA VAL A 238 13.38 36.80 -30.04
C VAL A 238 14.54 35.95 -30.57
N GLY A 239 14.47 34.62 -30.47
CA GLY A 239 15.52 33.72 -30.96
C GLY A 239 15.67 33.77 -32.48
N LEU A 240 14.56 33.61 -33.22
CA LEU A 240 14.57 33.64 -34.67
C LEU A 240 14.93 35.03 -35.21
N GLY A 241 14.35 36.08 -34.63
CA GLY A 241 14.60 37.48 -35.02
C GLY A 241 16.03 37.93 -34.68
N GLY A 242 16.52 37.60 -33.48
CA GLY A 242 17.88 37.89 -33.05
C GLY A 242 18.93 37.16 -33.89
N GLY A 243 18.69 35.88 -34.19
CA GLY A 243 19.57 35.11 -35.08
C GLY A 243 19.59 35.65 -36.52
N ALA A 244 18.43 36.00 -37.08
CA ALA A 244 18.34 36.64 -38.40
C ALA A 244 19.05 38.00 -38.44
N PHE A 245 18.91 38.80 -37.38
CA PHE A 245 19.61 40.08 -37.24
C PHE A 245 21.14 39.93 -37.16
N LEU A 246 21.64 38.92 -36.45
CA LEU A 246 23.08 38.62 -36.40
C LEU A 246 23.63 38.15 -37.75
N LEU A 247 22.87 37.36 -38.51
CA LEU A 247 23.26 36.98 -39.88
C LEU A 247 23.27 38.18 -40.83
N TRP A 248 22.28 39.07 -40.70
CA TRP A 248 22.16 40.27 -41.50
C TRP A 248 23.27 41.30 -41.21
N SER A 249 23.57 41.56 -39.93
CA SER A 249 24.64 42.47 -39.52
C SER A 249 26.03 41.99 -39.94
N ARG A 250 26.28 40.68 -39.91
CA ARG A 250 27.50 40.08 -40.46
C ARG A 250 27.64 40.33 -41.96
N ARG A 251 26.55 40.20 -42.74
CA ARG A 251 26.57 40.50 -44.19
C ARG A 251 26.92 41.97 -44.47
N ARG A 252 26.53 42.90 -43.60
CA ARG A 252 26.91 44.33 -43.72
C ARG A 252 28.37 44.59 -43.37
N GLN A 253 28.95 43.88 -42.40
CA GLN A 253 30.37 44.04 -42.03
C GLN A 253 31.34 43.46 -43.07
N ALA A 254 30.91 42.49 -43.88
CA ALA A 254 31.73 41.91 -44.95
C ALA A 254 31.90 42.83 -46.19
N VAL A 255 31.33 44.04 -46.19
CA VAL A 255 31.30 44.96 -47.37
C VAL A 255 32.33 46.09 -47.27
N ALA A 256 33.24 46.11 -46.28
CA ALA A 256 34.22 47.18 -46.12
C ALA A 256 35.68 46.69 -46.13
N LEU A 257 36.36 46.88 -47.28
CA LEU A 257 37.76 47.31 -47.54
C LEU A 257 38.42 46.64 -48.80
N PRO A 258 39.40 47.29 -49.47
CA PRO A 258 39.44 47.50 -50.94
C PRO A 258 40.58 46.79 -51.73
N GLU A 259 40.52 47.01 -53.06
CA GLU A 259 41.39 46.68 -54.25
C GLU A 259 42.90 46.44 -54.04
N ALA A 260 43.48 45.33 -54.57
CA ALA A 260 44.12 45.08 -55.90
C ALA A 260 45.63 45.45 -55.95
N GLU A 261 46.54 44.52 -56.34
CA GLU A 261 47.19 44.46 -57.67
C GLU A 261 48.17 43.23 -57.83
N PRO A 262 48.68 42.88 -59.05
CA PRO A 262 48.62 41.52 -59.63
C PRO A 262 49.95 40.86 -60.12
N GLU A 263 49.83 39.85 -61.00
CA GLU A 263 50.82 39.09 -61.84
C GLU A 263 51.51 37.86 -61.18
N GLU A 264 51.79 36.71 -61.83
CA GLU A 264 51.63 36.10 -63.18
C GLU A 264 51.95 34.58 -63.00
N ASP A 265 51.09 33.66 -63.44
CA ASP A 265 51.18 32.79 -64.64
C ASP A 265 51.83 31.37 -64.52
N ILE A 266 50.95 30.36 -64.72
CA ILE A 266 51.03 29.05 -65.43
C ILE A 266 52.19 28.05 -65.17
N LEU A 267 51.87 26.81 -64.74
CA LEU A 267 51.99 25.56 -65.54
C LEU A 267 51.83 24.24 -64.75
N VAL A 268 51.28 23.28 -65.49
CA VAL A 268 50.83 21.92 -65.19
C VAL A 268 51.97 20.95 -64.88
N ALA A 269 51.77 20.01 -63.93
CA ALA A 269 51.95 18.56 -64.13
C ALA A 269 52.00 17.77 -62.79
N ASP A 270 51.33 16.62 -62.81
CA ASP A 270 51.38 15.52 -61.84
C ASP A 270 52.81 15.02 -61.56
N VAL A 271 53.00 14.39 -60.39
CA VAL A 271 53.68 13.09 -60.16
C VAL A 271 54.27 12.96 -58.72
N VAL A 272 53.81 11.92 -58.02
CA VAL A 272 54.53 11.06 -57.03
C VAL A 272 54.51 11.38 -55.51
N ARG A 273 53.79 10.46 -54.84
CA ARG A 273 54.08 9.68 -53.61
C ARG A 273 54.73 10.38 -52.41
N LYS A 274 54.00 10.35 -51.28
CA LYS A 274 54.56 10.36 -49.93
C LYS A 274 54.65 8.94 -49.33
N PRO A 275 55.61 8.69 -48.41
CA PRO A 275 56.06 7.35 -48.03
C PRO A 275 55.21 6.72 -46.92
N ARG A 276 55.14 5.39 -46.96
CA ARG A 276 54.66 4.52 -45.87
C ARG A 276 55.71 4.44 -44.75
N LEU A 277 55.25 4.53 -43.51
CA LEU A 277 56.01 4.11 -42.32
C LEU A 277 55.86 2.60 -42.10
N PRO A 278 56.84 1.93 -41.46
CA PRO A 278 57.03 0.49 -41.54
C PRO A 278 56.24 -0.31 -40.48
N SER A 279 55.89 -1.53 -40.87
CA SER A 279 55.34 -2.60 -40.05
C SER A 279 56.43 -3.58 -39.58
N ALA A 280 56.39 -4.00 -38.32
CA ALA A 280 56.84 -5.31 -37.82
C ALA A 280 56.40 -5.50 -36.34
N PRO A 281 56.34 -6.72 -35.78
CA PRO A 281 55.82 -7.97 -36.34
C PRO A 281 54.75 -8.64 -35.43
N SER A 282 54.06 -9.60 -36.03
CA SER A 282 53.14 -10.59 -35.47
C SER A 282 53.70 -11.41 -34.29
N SER A 283 52.93 -11.58 -33.21
CA SER A 283 52.27 -12.86 -32.82
C SER A 283 52.02 -12.97 -31.30
N ALA A 284 50.75 -12.92 -30.89
CA ALA A 284 50.26 -13.62 -29.70
C ALA A 284 48.83 -14.13 -29.99
N PRO A 285 48.44 -15.34 -29.56
CA PRO A 285 47.13 -15.90 -29.86
C PRO A 285 46.02 -15.04 -29.25
N PRO A 286 44.83 -14.93 -29.90
CA PRO A 286 43.71 -14.23 -29.28
C PRO A 286 43.34 -14.96 -27.98
N PRO A 287 43.08 -14.23 -26.88
CA PRO A 287 42.55 -14.85 -25.68
C PRO A 287 41.24 -15.57 -26.04
N PRO A 288 40.94 -16.73 -25.41
CA PRO A 288 39.70 -17.43 -25.67
C PRO A 288 38.54 -16.44 -25.47
N ARG A 289 37.63 -16.40 -26.45
CA ARG A 289 36.36 -15.70 -26.33
C ARG A 289 35.78 -16.07 -24.96
N PRO A 290 35.46 -15.11 -24.08
CA PRO A 290 34.67 -15.45 -22.91
C PRO A 290 33.43 -16.20 -23.42
N ALA A 291 33.16 -17.36 -22.82
CA ALA A 291 31.89 -18.05 -22.97
C ALA A 291 30.77 -17.01 -22.81
N PRO A 292 29.62 -17.15 -23.49
CA PRO A 292 28.52 -16.20 -23.34
C PRO A 292 28.30 -16.00 -21.85
N THR A 293 28.62 -14.80 -21.36
CA THR A 293 28.27 -14.37 -20.02
C THR A 293 26.75 -14.50 -19.99
N ARG A 294 26.24 -15.44 -19.19
CA ARG A 294 24.82 -15.44 -18.84
C ARG A 294 24.49 -14.00 -18.48
N ASP A 295 23.49 -13.41 -19.12
CA ASP A 295 23.04 -12.05 -18.84
C ASP A 295 22.80 -11.94 -17.32
N THR A 296 23.79 -11.40 -16.59
CA THR A 296 23.67 -11.22 -15.14
C THR A 296 22.83 -9.98 -14.96
N GLU A 297 21.53 -10.20 -14.79
CA GLU A 297 20.60 -9.19 -14.32
C GLU A 297 21.20 -8.52 -13.07
N ALA A 298 21.53 -7.23 -13.17
CA ALA A 298 22.07 -6.47 -12.06
C ALA A 298 21.00 -6.34 -10.96
N VAL A 299 21.37 -6.60 -9.70
CA VAL A 299 20.41 -6.50 -8.60
C VAL A 299 20.41 -5.06 -8.08
N ASP A 300 19.23 -4.45 -7.98
CA ASP A 300 19.11 -3.10 -7.45
C ASP A 300 19.42 -3.10 -5.94
N PRO A 301 20.47 -2.41 -5.45
CA PRO A 301 20.78 -2.34 -4.03
C PRO A 301 19.66 -1.73 -3.19
N SER A 302 18.77 -0.94 -3.80
CA SER A 302 17.68 -0.27 -3.10
C SER A 302 16.65 -1.24 -2.52
N ILE A 303 16.57 -2.48 -3.01
CA ILE A 303 15.63 -3.48 -2.47
C ILE A 303 16.09 -4.05 -1.12
N PHE A 304 17.37 -3.93 -0.75
CA PHE A 304 17.92 -4.40 0.51
C PHE A 304 17.73 -3.32 1.58
N ARG A 305 16.60 -3.39 2.29
CA ARG A 305 16.20 -2.40 3.30
C ARG A 305 16.78 -2.76 4.67
N ALA A 306 16.45 -1.96 5.68
CA ALA A 306 17.00 -2.13 7.02
C ALA A 306 16.58 -3.44 7.69
N TYR A 307 15.39 -3.98 7.42
CA TYR A 307 14.84 -5.14 8.18
C TYR A 307 14.38 -6.30 7.31
N ASP A 308 14.31 -6.08 6.00
CA ASP A 308 13.81 -7.02 5.00
C ASP A 308 14.36 -6.67 3.61
N ILE A 309 14.00 -7.49 2.63
CA ILE A 309 14.17 -7.17 1.21
C ILE A 309 12.80 -6.82 0.64
N ARG A 310 12.66 -5.70 -0.08
CA ARG A 310 11.38 -5.24 -0.64
C ARG A 310 11.56 -4.57 -2.00
N GLY A 311 10.74 -4.96 -2.98
CA GLY A 311 10.75 -4.35 -4.31
C GLY A 311 9.45 -4.57 -5.08
N VAL A 312 9.31 -3.87 -6.21
CA VAL A 312 8.19 -4.06 -7.14
C VAL A 312 8.46 -5.32 -7.98
N ALA A 313 7.52 -6.26 -7.91
CA ALA A 313 7.59 -7.52 -8.64
C ALA A 313 7.60 -7.29 -10.15
N GLY A 314 8.44 -8.05 -10.87
CA GLY A 314 8.63 -7.90 -12.33
C GLY A 314 9.43 -6.67 -12.75
N SER A 315 9.85 -5.82 -11.81
CA SER A 315 10.75 -4.68 -12.05
C SER A 315 12.04 -4.82 -11.25
N ALA A 316 12.06 -4.36 -9.99
CA ALA A 316 13.24 -4.43 -9.13
C ALA A 316 13.39 -5.81 -8.47
N LEU A 317 12.29 -6.57 -8.37
CA LEU A 317 12.25 -7.90 -7.80
C LEU A 317 11.69 -8.88 -8.84
N THR A 318 12.59 -9.60 -9.52
CA THR A 318 12.26 -10.60 -10.55
C THR A 318 12.55 -12.02 -10.03
N ALA A 319 12.13 -13.04 -10.77
CA ALA A 319 12.49 -14.43 -10.47
C ALA A 319 14.02 -14.64 -10.44
N GLY A 320 14.77 -14.01 -11.36
CA GLY A 320 16.23 -14.07 -11.39
C GLY A 320 16.88 -13.47 -10.14
N VAL A 321 16.37 -12.32 -9.69
CA VAL A 321 16.78 -11.70 -8.43
C VAL A 321 16.45 -12.59 -7.22
N ALA A 322 15.24 -13.14 -7.15
CA ALA A 322 14.80 -14.03 -6.06
C ALA A 322 15.67 -15.30 -5.97
N HIS A 323 16.02 -15.89 -7.11
CA HIS A 323 16.93 -17.04 -7.19
C HIS A 323 18.32 -16.73 -6.61
N ARG A 324 18.93 -15.60 -7.01
CA ARG A 324 20.22 -15.17 -6.47
C ARG A 324 20.17 -14.86 -4.97
N ILE A 325 19.05 -14.31 -4.49
CA ILE A 325 18.82 -14.12 -3.04
C ILE A 325 18.77 -15.47 -2.33
N GLY A 326 18.10 -16.47 -2.92
CA GLY A 326 18.08 -17.85 -2.39
C GLY A 326 19.48 -18.43 -2.25
N GLN A 327 20.32 -18.28 -3.28
CA GLN A 327 21.72 -18.72 -3.24
C GLN A 327 22.54 -17.97 -2.16
N ALA A 328 22.32 -16.66 -2.00
CA ALA A 328 23.02 -15.86 -0.99
C ALA A 328 22.62 -16.24 0.44
N ILE A 329 21.34 -16.55 0.67
CA ILE A 329 20.85 -17.10 1.94
C ILE A 329 21.50 -18.46 2.20
N GLY A 330 21.53 -19.35 1.19
CA GLY A 330 22.16 -20.65 1.32
C GLY A 330 23.66 -20.58 1.61
N ALA A 331 24.39 -19.63 1.01
CA ALA A 331 25.78 -19.36 1.33
C ALA A 331 25.98 -19.02 2.81
N ARG A 332 25.12 -18.14 3.36
CA ARG A 332 25.17 -17.75 4.77
C ARG A 332 24.78 -18.92 5.69
N MET A 333 23.82 -19.74 5.30
CA MET A 333 23.43 -20.93 6.06
C MET A 333 24.56 -21.96 6.14
N HIS A 334 25.32 -22.17 5.06
CA HIS A 334 26.48 -23.07 5.08
C HIS A 334 27.55 -22.62 6.07
N GLU A 335 27.85 -21.32 6.11
CA GLU A 335 28.81 -20.76 7.08
C GLU A 335 28.34 -20.98 8.54
N ALA A 336 27.03 -21.04 8.75
CA ALA A 336 26.41 -21.32 10.04
C ALA A 336 26.18 -22.84 10.31
N ASN A 337 26.60 -23.73 9.41
CA ASN A 337 26.33 -25.18 9.45
C ASN A 337 24.83 -25.54 9.52
N LEU A 338 23.97 -24.75 8.87
CA LEU A 338 22.52 -24.97 8.78
C LEU A 338 22.18 -25.56 7.41
N ARG A 339 21.26 -26.53 7.38
CA ARG A 339 20.98 -27.34 6.17
C ARG A 339 19.54 -27.36 5.70
N GLU A 340 18.58 -26.96 6.53
CA GLU A 340 17.16 -26.99 6.20
C GLU A 340 16.53 -25.63 6.50
N ILE A 341 15.64 -25.17 5.62
CA ILE A 341 14.93 -23.90 5.74
C ILE A 341 13.46 -24.04 5.38
N VAL A 342 12.60 -23.33 6.10
CA VAL A 342 11.19 -23.21 5.79
C VAL A 342 10.97 -22.04 4.82
N VAL A 343 10.12 -22.22 3.82
CA VAL A 343 9.66 -21.15 2.92
C VAL A 343 8.14 -21.13 2.93
N GLY A 344 7.56 -19.94 3.10
CA GLY A 344 6.12 -19.72 2.92
C GLY A 344 5.89 -18.38 2.24
N ARG A 345 4.69 -18.18 1.69
CA ARG A 345 4.35 -16.96 0.94
C ARG A 345 2.99 -16.39 1.33
N ASP A 346 2.84 -15.08 1.19
CA ASP A 346 1.53 -14.42 1.31
C ASP A 346 0.63 -14.67 0.07
N GLY A 347 -0.53 -14.01 0.06
CA GLY A 347 -1.56 -14.13 -0.98
C GLY A 347 -1.29 -13.37 -2.28
N ARG A 348 -0.12 -12.73 -2.46
CA ARG A 348 0.16 -11.90 -3.63
C ARG A 348 0.32 -12.73 -4.91
N LEU A 349 -0.08 -12.12 -6.02
CA LEU A 349 -0.06 -12.76 -7.34
C LEU A 349 1.34 -13.18 -7.79
N SER A 350 2.38 -12.44 -7.39
CA SER A 350 3.79 -12.74 -7.69
C SER A 350 4.40 -13.79 -6.74
N GLY A 351 3.70 -14.17 -5.67
CA GLY A 351 4.25 -14.99 -4.60
C GLY A 351 4.70 -16.38 -5.06
N ALA A 352 3.91 -17.05 -5.91
CA ALA A 352 4.25 -18.41 -6.37
C ALA A 352 5.54 -18.44 -7.21
N GLU A 353 5.72 -17.46 -8.12
CA GLU A 353 6.92 -17.37 -8.95
C GLU A 353 8.17 -17.03 -8.12
N LEU A 354 8.06 -16.02 -7.24
CA LEU A 354 9.18 -15.57 -6.42
C LEU A 354 9.59 -16.61 -5.38
N ALA A 355 8.64 -17.29 -4.75
CA ALA A 355 8.92 -18.37 -3.81
C ALA A 355 9.59 -19.56 -4.51
N GLY A 356 9.08 -19.98 -5.68
CA GLY A 356 9.69 -21.06 -6.45
C GLY A 356 11.13 -20.75 -6.85
N ALA A 357 11.38 -19.54 -7.38
CA ALA A 357 12.72 -19.12 -7.76
C ALA A 357 13.68 -19.03 -6.56
N LEU A 358 13.21 -18.49 -5.43
CA LEU A 358 13.96 -18.48 -4.17
C LEU A 358 14.32 -19.90 -3.71
N SER A 359 13.36 -20.82 -3.73
CA SER A 359 13.56 -22.23 -3.35
C SER A 359 14.56 -22.94 -4.25
N ASP A 360 14.54 -22.69 -5.55
CA ASP A 360 15.53 -23.24 -6.48
C ASP A 360 16.94 -22.72 -6.16
N GLY A 361 17.09 -21.43 -5.87
CA GLY A 361 18.37 -20.85 -5.46
C GLY A 361 18.90 -21.44 -4.15
N LEU A 362 18.03 -21.67 -3.17
CA LEU A 362 18.38 -22.31 -1.90
C LEU A 362 18.88 -23.76 -2.11
N ARG A 363 18.20 -24.52 -2.98
CA ARG A 363 18.52 -25.92 -3.27
C ARG A 363 19.80 -26.07 -4.07
N GLU A 364 20.03 -25.19 -5.03
CA GLU A 364 21.32 -25.08 -5.74
C GLU A 364 22.46 -24.72 -4.80
N ALA A 365 22.18 -23.93 -3.75
CA ALA A 365 23.14 -23.72 -2.69
C ALA A 365 23.28 -24.93 -1.77
N GLY A 366 22.49 -26.00 -1.89
CA GLY A 366 22.58 -27.22 -1.08
C GLY A 366 21.76 -27.21 0.21
N ILE A 367 20.77 -26.32 0.31
CA ILE A 367 19.85 -26.24 1.45
C ILE A 367 18.55 -26.99 1.12
N ASP A 368 18.12 -27.84 2.03
CA ASP A 368 16.82 -28.54 1.99
C ASP A 368 15.68 -27.54 2.27
N VAL A 369 14.65 -27.54 1.43
CA VAL A 369 13.52 -26.60 1.52
C VAL A 369 12.25 -27.33 1.96
N ILE A 370 11.64 -26.81 3.03
CA ILE A 370 10.28 -27.13 3.45
C ILE A 370 9.36 -26.01 2.96
N ASP A 371 8.53 -26.29 1.96
CA ASP A 371 7.56 -25.34 1.44
C ASP A 371 6.23 -25.48 2.20
N LEU A 372 5.76 -24.38 2.81
CA LEU A 372 4.46 -24.33 3.51
C LEU A 372 3.31 -23.95 2.58
N GLY A 373 3.61 -23.54 1.35
CA GLY A 373 2.64 -22.92 0.45
C GLY A 373 2.25 -21.51 0.91
N MET A 374 0.96 -21.20 0.77
CA MET A 374 0.41 -19.88 1.11
C MET A 374 0.03 -19.82 2.59
N VAL A 375 0.75 -19.02 3.37
CA VAL A 375 0.54 -18.89 4.82
C VAL A 375 0.87 -17.47 5.29
N PRO A 376 0.27 -16.98 6.39
CA PRO A 376 0.73 -15.79 7.08
C PRO A 376 2.20 -15.87 7.48
N THR A 377 2.88 -14.73 7.56
CA THR A 377 4.25 -14.62 8.05
C THR A 377 4.48 -15.30 9.42
N PRO A 378 3.61 -15.14 10.44
CA PRO A 378 3.81 -15.83 11.71
C PRO A 378 3.80 -17.36 11.62
N LEU A 379 3.13 -17.95 10.63
CA LEU A 379 3.15 -19.41 10.43
C LEU A 379 4.50 -19.90 9.89
N VAL A 380 5.21 -19.07 9.12
CA VAL A 380 6.60 -19.36 8.71
C VAL A 380 7.50 -19.38 9.95
N TYR A 381 7.34 -18.42 10.85
CA TYR A 381 8.11 -18.37 12.10
C TYR A 381 7.78 -19.53 13.03
N PHE A 382 6.48 -19.85 13.16
CA PHE A 382 6.04 -21.03 13.92
C PHE A 382 6.61 -22.32 13.34
N ALA A 383 6.57 -22.52 12.03
CA ALA A 383 7.13 -23.70 11.38
C ALA A 383 8.64 -23.83 11.57
N ALA A 384 9.39 -22.71 11.49
CA ALA A 384 10.82 -22.72 11.74
C ALA A 384 11.16 -23.19 13.17
N TYR A 385 10.29 -22.87 14.14
CA TYR A 385 10.37 -23.42 15.50
C TYR A 385 9.90 -24.88 15.57
N HIS A 386 8.73 -25.18 15.02
CA HIS A 386 8.05 -26.48 15.11
C HIS A 386 8.86 -27.62 14.47
N PHE A 387 9.49 -27.36 13.32
CA PHE A 387 10.38 -28.31 12.66
C PHE A 387 11.82 -28.26 13.20
N GLY A 388 12.13 -27.32 14.09
CA GLY A 388 13.47 -27.19 14.68
C GLY A 388 14.54 -26.72 13.70
N THR A 389 14.17 -26.15 12.54
CA THR A 389 15.13 -25.64 11.55
C THR A 389 15.82 -24.38 12.03
N GLY A 390 15.13 -23.56 12.82
CA GLY A 390 15.56 -22.21 13.19
C GLY A 390 15.72 -21.28 11.98
N CYS A 391 15.28 -21.69 10.80
CA CYS A 391 15.47 -20.96 9.55
C CYS A 391 14.14 -20.86 8.80
N GLY A 392 13.81 -19.66 8.32
CA GLY A 392 12.58 -19.41 7.59
C GLY A 392 12.67 -18.19 6.68
N VAL A 393 12.03 -18.25 5.51
CA VAL A 393 11.79 -17.09 4.65
C VAL A 393 10.29 -16.94 4.40
N SER A 394 9.73 -15.80 4.79
CA SER A 394 8.40 -15.39 4.34
C SER A 394 8.55 -14.55 3.07
N VAL A 395 7.96 -15.00 1.97
CA VAL A 395 7.85 -14.27 0.70
C VAL A 395 6.58 -13.43 0.74
N THR A 396 6.74 -12.14 0.99
CA THR A 396 5.63 -11.26 1.35
C THR A 396 5.89 -9.84 0.90
N GLY A 397 4.83 -9.11 0.55
CA GLY A 397 4.82 -7.65 0.40
C GLY A 397 4.27 -6.92 1.64
N SER A 398 3.90 -7.63 2.71
CA SER A 398 3.25 -7.12 3.92
C SER A 398 2.01 -6.28 3.55
N HIS A 399 1.94 -5.05 4.02
CA HIS A 399 0.85 -4.09 3.79
C HIS A 399 1.02 -3.22 2.52
N ASN A 400 2.10 -3.41 1.74
CA ASN A 400 2.36 -2.58 0.54
C ASN A 400 1.33 -2.83 -0.59
N PRO A 401 1.22 -1.94 -1.60
CA PRO A 401 0.36 -2.16 -2.77
C PRO A 401 0.60 -3.51 -3.48
N PRO A 402 -0.39 -4.06 -4.23
CA PRO A 402 -0.34 -5.40 -4.84
C PRO A 402 0.94 -5.75 -5.60
N GLU A 403 1.53 -4.78 -6.30
CA GLU A 403 2.72 -4.95 -7.12
C GLU A 403 4.03 -5.15 -6.32
N TYR A 404 4.03 -4.84 -5.03
CA TYR A 404 5.19 -5.04 -4.16
C TYR A 404 5.28 -6.48 -3.67
N ASN A 405 6.50 -7.00 -3.51
CA ASN A 405 6.79 -8.24 -2.80
C ASN A 405 8.18 -8.15 -2.15
N GLY A 406 8.63 -9.21 -1.47
CA GLY A 406 9.84 -9.16 -0.67
C GLY A 406 10.11 -10.41 0.15
N PHE A 407 11.12 -10.32 1.02
CA PHE A 407 11.58 -11.44 1.86
C PHE A 407 11.84 -10.98 3.29
N LYS A 408 11.17 -11.63 4.26
CA LYS A 408 11.52 -11.57 5.68
C LYS A 408 12.28 -12.83 6.04
N ILE A 409 13.52 -12.68 6.55
CA ILE A 409 14.49 -13.79 6.60
C ILE A 409 14.92 -14.05 8.04
N VAL A 410 14.85 -15.32 8.45
CA VAL A 410 15.37 -15.85 9.72
C VAL A 410 16.39 -16.93 9.42
N ILE A 411 17.58 -16.85 10.03
CA ILE A 411 18.64 -17.87 9.93
C ILE A 411 19.16 -18.17 11.34
N GLY A 412 19.13 -19.44 11.76
CA GLY A 412 19.63 -19.84 13.09
C GLY A 412 18.92 -19.18 14.28
N GLY A 413 17.65 -18.82 14.10
CA GLY A 413 16.84 -18.07 15.06
C GLY A 413 17.16 -16.58 15.14
N GLU A 414 18.00 -16.05 14.26
CA GLU A 414 18.27 -14.62 14.10
C GLU A 414 17.41 -14.08 12.94
N THR A 415 16.55 -13.09 13.21
CA THR A 415 15.90 -12.34 12.12
C THR A 415 16.91 -11.35 11.56
N LEU A 416 17.19 -11.45 10.26
CA LEU A 416 18.21 -10.61 9.64
C LEU A 416 17.77 -9.14 9.60
N ALA A 417 18.72 -8.24 9.89
CA ALA A 417 18.57 -6.80 9.81
C ALA A 417 19.90 -6.12 9.48
N GLU A 418 19.83 -4.88 9.01
CA GLU A 418 20.93 -3.95 8.78
C GLU A 418 22.08 -4.62 7.99
N ASP A 419 23.27 -4.70 8.59
CA ASP A 419 24.46 -5.28 7.98
C ASP A 419 24.26 -6.73 7.52
N ALA A 420 23.38 -7.48 8.17
CA ALA A 420 23.09 -8.86 7.78
C ALA A 420 22.32 -8.94 6.45
N ILE A 421 21.41 -8.01 6.19
CA ILE A 421 20.70 -7.90 4.91
C ILE A 421 21.65 -7.34 3.83
N ALA A 422 22.44 -6.32 4.17
CA ALA A 422 23.46 -5.77 3.27
C ALA A 422 24.52 -6.81 2.87
N ASP A 423 24.83 -7.77 3.75
CA ASP A 423 25.72 -8.88 3.45
C ASP A 423 25.19 -9.82 2.35
N LEU A 424 23.88 -10.03 2.27
CA LEU A 424 23.28 -10.82 1.20
C LEU A 424 23.51 -10.15 -0.16
N HIS A 425 23.30 -8.83 -0.25
CA HIS A 425 23.60 -8.07 -1.46
C HIS A 425 25.08 -8.16 -1.84
N ARG A 426 25.98 -7.98 -0.86
CA ARG A 426 27.43 -8.07 -1.09
C ARG A 426 27.85 -9.45 -1.61
N ARG A 427 27.26 -10.55 -1.11
CA ARG A 427 27.51 -11.90 -1.64
C ARG A 427 27.10 -12.04 -3.10
N ILE A 428 25.95 -11.45 -3.45
CA ILE A 428 25.39 -11.46 -4.81
C ILE A 428 26.33 -10.72 -5.77
N GLU A 429 26.80 -9.53 -5.39
CA GLU A 429 27.73 -8.71 -6.18
C GLU A 429 29.11 -9.34 -6.32
N GLU A 430 29.62 -9.97 -5.27
CA GLU A 430 30.92 -10.65 -5.26
C GLU A 430 30.88 -12.03 -5.94
N GLY A 431 29.70 -12.51 -6.35
CA GLY A 431 29.52 -13.85 -6.93
C GLY A 431 29.79 -14.99 -5.93
N ARG A 432 29.69 -14.73 -4.62
CA ARG A 432 29.82 -15.74 -3.56
C ARG A 432 28.53 -16.55 -3.39
N LEU A 433 28.10 -17.17 -4.48
CA LEU A 433 26.84 -17.89 -4.62
C LEU A 433 27.13 -19.36 -4.93
N PRO A 434 26.96 -20.29 -3.97
CA PRO A 434 27.08 -21.72 -4.23
C PRO A 434 26.00 -22.18 -5.23
N THR A 435 26.39 -22.98 -6.21
CA THR A 435 25.49 -23.42 -7.31
C THR A 435 25.55 -24.92 -7.61
N ASP A 436 26.38 -25.67 -6.90
CA ASP A 436 26.68 -27.08 -7.12
C ASP A 436 26.12 -28.00 -6.01
N GLY A 437 25.23 -27.46 -5.19
CA GLY A 437 24.46 -28.20 -4.21
C GLY A 437 23.35 -29.05 -4.84
N GLY A 438 22.63 -29.76 -3.98
CA GLY A 438 21.53 -30.65 -4.37
C GLY A 438 20.47 -30.77 -3.29
N GLY A 439 20.07 -29.63 -2.71
CA GLY A 439 19.06 -29.57 -1.66
C GLY A 439 17.72 -30.16 -2.11
N THR A 440 17.06 -30.86 -1.19
CA THR A 440 15.75 -31.45 -1.41
C THR A 440 14.64 -30.40 -1.31
N TRP A 441 13.48 -30.72 -1.87
CA TRP A 441 12.26 -29.91 -1.71
C TRP A 441 11.13 -30.81 -1.26
N ARG A 442 10.36 -30.36 -0.28
CA ARG A 442 9.15 -31.03 0.17
C ARG A 442 8.10 -30.00 0.59
N GLU A 443 6.86 -30.28 0.27
CA GLU A 443 5.71 -29.51 0.74
C GLU A 443 5.22 -30.08 2.08
N GLN A 444 4.98 -29.22 3.07
CA GLN A 444 4.39 -29.62 4.34
C GLN A 444 3.58 -28.48 4.96
N SER A 445 2.28 -28.71 5.18
CA SER A 445 1.44 -27.80 5.95
C SER A 445 1.76 -27.85 7.45
N VAL A 446 1.66 -26.69 8.09
CA VAL A 446 1.78 -26.52 9.56
C VAL A 446 0.49 -25.96 10.19
N LEU A 447 -0.54 -25.72 9.38
CA LEU A 447 -1.71 -24.94 9.76
C LEU A 447 -2.46 -25.56 10.94
N ASP A 448 -2.76 -26.86 10.88
CA ASP A 448 -3.48 -27.53 11.97
C ASP A 448 -2.66 -27.57 13.27
N ALA A 449 -1.33 -27.74 13.17
CA ALA A 449 -0.44 -27.69 14.32
C ALA A 449 -0.40 -26.28 14.95
N TYR A 450 -0.46 -25.22 14.13
CA TYR A 450 -0.54 -23.85 14.60
C TYR A 450 -1.87 -23.56 15.31
N VAL A 451 -3.00 -23.92 14.69
CA VAL A 451 -4.34 -23.75 15.29
C VAL A 451 -4.45 -24.51 16.61
N SER A 452 -4.09 -25.80 16.64
CA SER A 452 -4.14 -26.60 17.87
C SER A 452 -3.16 -26.12 18.93
N ARG A 453 -2.00 -25.58 18.55
CA ARG A 453 -1.04 -25.02 19.53
C ARG A 453 -1.63 -23.79 20.23
N ILE A 454 -2.37 -22.94 19.53
CA ILE A 454 -3.03 -21.78 20.12
C ILE A 454 -4.24 -22.21 20.93
N GLY A 455 -5.15 -23.02 20.35
CA GLY A 455 -6.34 -23.52 21.03
C GLY A 455 -6.08 -24.36 22.28
N GLY A 456 -4.91 -25.01 22.36
CA GLY A 456 -4.49 -25.76 23.54
C GLY A 456 -3.94 -24.91 24.70
N ASP A 457 -3.65 -23.62 24.47
CA ASP A 457 -3.06 -22.70 25.47
C ASP A 457 -3.94 -21.47 25.77
N VAL A 458 -4.79 -21.08 24.82
CA VAL A 458 -5.62 -19.87 24.88
C VAL A 458 -7.09 -20.27 24.76
N ALA A 459 -7.93 -19.75 25.65
CA ALA A 459 -9.37 -20.01 25.62
C ALA A 459 -10.17 -18.76 25.99
N ALA A 460 -11.24 -18.47 25.25
CA ALA A 460 -12.22 -17.47 25.62
C ALA A 460 -13.25 -18.09 26.57
N GLU A 461 -13.20 -17.73 27.85
CA GLU A 461 -14.09 -18.30 28.89
C GLU A 461 -15.58 -17.97 28.67
N ARG A 462 -15.86 -16.93 27.89
CA ARG A 462 -17.19 -16.58 27.39
C ARG A 462 -17.16 -16.38 25.89
N ARG A 463 -18.28 -16.71 25.24
CA ARG A 463 -18.43 -16.58 23.79
C ARG A 463 -18.52 -15.11 23.39
N LEU A 464 -17.46 -14.61 22.75
CA LEU A 464 -17.40 -13.29 22.13
C LEU A 464 -17.78 -13.36 20.66
N LYS A 465 -18.56 -12.40 20.16
CA LYS A 465 -18.82 -12.20 18.73
C LYS A 465 -17.82 -11.19 18.17
N VAL A 466 -17.01 -11.63 17.21
CA VAL A 466 -15.87 -10.88 16.68
C VAL A 466 -15.99 -10.74 15.17
N VAL A 467 -15.93 -9.51 14.66
CA VAL A 467 -15.75 -9.29 13.21
C VAL A 467 -14.27 -9.38 12.88
N VAL A 468 -13.92 -10.21 11.89
CA VAL A 468 -12.53 -10.45 11.49
C VAL A 468 -12.31 -9.91 10.09
N ASP A 469 -11.55 -8.82 9.97
CA ASP A 469 -11.15 -8.23 8.70
C ASP A 469 -9.74 -8.67 8.31
N ALA A 470 -9.59 -9.33 7.15
CA ALA A 470 -8.29 -9.72 6.64
C ALA A 470 -7.83 -8.90 5.43
N GLY A 471 -8.63 -7.96 4.92
CA GLY A 471 -8.30 -7.15 3.73
C GLY A 471 -7.85 -7.97 2.52
N ASN A 472 -8.39 -9.18 2.34
CA ASN A 472 -8.00 -10.18 1.34
C ASN A 472 -6.56 -10.71 1.44
N GLY A 473 -5.88 -10.48 2.57
CA GLY A 473 -4.55 -10.97 2.90
C GLY A 473 -4.51 -12.42 3.38
N ALA A 474 -3.31 -12.93 3.61
CA ALA A 474 -3.08 -14.34 3.97
C ALA A 474 -3.69 -14.74 5.33
N ALA A 475 -3.97 -13.76 6.21
CA ALA A 475 -4.61 -14.01 7.50
C ALA A 475 -6.04 -14.55 7.37
N GLY A 476 -6.73 -14.31 6.24
CA GLY A 476 -8.14 -14.65 6.06
C GLY A 476 -8.47 -16.15 6.13
N GLU A 477 -7.52 -17.03 5.78
CA GLU A 477 -7.69 -18.48 5.91
C GLU A 477 -7.45 -18.99 7.35
N VAL A 478 -6.59 -18.29 8.10
CA VAL A 478 -6.05 -18.80 9.37
C VAL A 478 -6.72 -18.17 10.58
N ALA A 479 -6.87 -16.84 10.58
CA ALA A 479 -7.36 -16.10 11.74
C ALA A 479 -8.77 -16.53 12.16
N PRO A 480 -9.76 -16.68 11.26
CA PRO A 480 -11.08 -17.17 11.64
C PRO A 480 -11.02 -18.53 12.33
N ARG A 481 -10.24 -19.48 11.80
CA ARG A 481 -10.09 -20.83 12.37
C ARG A 481 -9.50 -20.80 13.78
N VAL A 482 -8.48 -19.96 14.01
CA VAL A 482 -7.87 -19.81 15.34
C VAL A 482 -8.88 -19.22 16.33
N LEU A 483 -9.61 -18.18 15.94
CA LEU A 483 -10.53 -17.51 16.85
C LEU A 483 -11.78 -18.37 17.15
N GLU A 484 -12.24 -19.16 16.18
CA GLU A 484 -13.28 -20.18 16.41
C GLU A 484 -12.79 -21.28 17.35
N GLU A 485 -11.55 -21.77 17.18
CA GLU A 485 -10.96 -22.82 18.04
C GLU A 485 -10.88 -22.40 19.51
N ILE A 486 -10.59 -21.13 19.80
CA ILE A 486 -10.57 -20.61 21.18
C ILE A 486 -11.98 -20.31 21.74
N GLY A 487 -13.05 -20.53 20.98
CA GLY A 487 -14.44 -20.42 21.44
C GLY A 487 -15.19 -19.14 21.06
N CYS A 488 -14.70 -18.35 20.11
CA CYS A 488 -15.40 -17.14 19.64
C CYS A 488 -16.38 -17.44 18.51
N GLU A 489 -17.40 -16.59 18.37
CA GLU A 489 -18.23 -16.49 17.17
C GLU A 489 -17.59 -15.51 16.20
N VAL A 490 -17.13 -16.01 15.06
CA VAL A 490 -16.41 -15.20 14.07
C VAL A 490 -17.32 -14.79 12.92
N ILE A 491 -17.31 -13.51 12.59
CA ILE A 491 -17.96 -12.97 11.38
C ILE A 491 -16.86 -12.51 10.41
N PRO A 492 -16.63 -13.21 9.30
CA PRO A 492 -15.56 -12.88 8.37
C PRO A 492 -15.91 -11.65 7.52
N LEU A 493 -14.95 -10.75 7.39
CA LEU A 493 -14.94 -9.59 6.50
C LEU A 493 -13.68 -9.67 5.63
N TYR A 494 -13.86 -9.74 4.32
CA TYR A 494 -12.77 -9.82 3.34
C TYR A 494 -11.72 -10.93 3.62
N CYS A 495 -12.16 -12.08 4.16
CA CYS A 495 -11.27 -13.21 4.48
C CYS A 495 -10.92 -14.10 3.28
N ASP A 496 -11.58 -13.95 2.13
CA ASP A 496 -11.19 -14.66 0.91
C ASP A 496 -9.88 -14.06 0.38
N VAL A 497 -8.83 -14.88 0.29
CA VAL A 497 -7.50 -14.42 -0.14
C VAL A 497 -7.52 -14.01 -1.61
N ASP A 498 -7.17 -12.75 -1.89
CA ASP A 498 -7.07 -12.19 -3.23
C ASP A 498 -5.96 -11.13 -3.27
N GLY A 499 -4.81 -11.48 -3.83
CA GLY A 499 -3.63 -10.62 -3.94
C GLY A 499 -3.80 -9.37 -4.83
N ARG A 500 -5.00 -9.12 -5.37
CA ARG A 500 -5.36 -7.84 -6.00
C ARG A 500 -5.85 -6.80 -4.97
N PHE A 501 -6.17 -7.23 -3.75
CA PHE A 501 -6.76 -6.42 -2.67
C PHE A 501 -7.96 -5.59 -3.16
N PRO A 502 -9.04 -6.22 -3.64
CA PRO A 502 -10.13 -5.56 -4.37
C PRO A 502 -11.04 -4.66 -3.52
N ASN A 503 -10.94 -4.73 -2.18
CA ASN A 503 -11.77 -3.97 -1.25
C ASN A 503 -11.02 -2.73 -0.74
N HIS A 504 -10.30 -2.84 0.37
CA HIS A 504 -9.31 -1.87 0.83
C HIS A 504 -7.93 -2.53 0.93
N HIS A 505 -6.87 -1.72 1.05
CA HIS A 505 -5.55 -2.28 1.32
C HIS A 505 -5.51 -2.93 2.71
N PRO A 506 -4.82 -4.06 2.88
CA PRO A 506 -4.68 -4.71 4.18
C PRO A 506 -3.59 -4.00 5.02
N ASP A 507 -3.86 -2.76 5.41
CA ASP A 507 -3.05 -1.96 6.34
C ASP A 507 -3.94 -1.42 7.47
N PRO A 508 -4.04 -2.14 8.61
CA PRO A 508 -4.88 -1.73 9.72
C PRO A 508 -4.33 -0.53 10.50
N SER A 509 -3.12 -0.03 10.16
CA SER A 509 -2.56 1.17 10.77
C SER A 509 -3.14 2.46 10.19
N ASP A 510 -3.77 2.39 9.02
CA ASP A 510 -4.52 3.48 8.41
C ASP A 510 -6.00 3.40 8.82
N PRO A 511 -6.53 4.38 9.58
CA PRO A 511 -7.94 4.42 9.97
C PRO A 511 -8.92 4.31 8.80
N HIS A 512 -8.54 4.73 7.59
CA HIS A 512 -9.40 4.63 6.41
C HIS A 512 -9.74 3.16 6.08
N ASN A 513 -8.78 2.25 6.24
CA ASN A 513 -8.96 0.82 5.98
C ASN A 513 -9.79 0.11 7.05
N LEU A 514 -10.13 0.78 8.16
CA LEU A 514 -10.96 0.22 9.24
C LEU A 514 -12.43 0.65 9.13
N ALA A 515 -12.79 1.46 8.13
CA ALA A 515 -14.14 2.00 7.99
C ALA A 515 -15.22 0.90 7.85
N ASP A 516 -14.94 -0.11 7.03
CA ASP A 516 -15.85 -1.24 6.83
C ASP A 516 -15.94 -2.12 8.09
N LEU A 517 -14.82 -2.34 8.77
CA LEU A 517 -14.81 -3.04 10.06
C LEU A 517 -15.66 -2.31 11.11
N ILE A 518 -15.52 -0.98 11.23
CA ILE A 518 -16.33 -0.16 12.14
C ILE A 518 -17.81 -0.27 11.79
N ALA A 519 -18.16 -0.18 10.50
CA ALA A 519 -19.54 -0.30 10.05
C ALA A 519 -20.11 -1.70 10.33
N ALA A 520 -19.32 -2.76 10.09
CA ALA A 520 -19.70 -4.14 10.32
C ALA A 520 -19.93 -4.41 11.82
N VAL A 521 -19.00 -4.01 12.69
CA VAL A 521 -19.12 -4.16 14.16
C VAL A 521 -20.42 -3.52 14.67
N ASN A 522 -20.69 -2.28 14.26
CA ASN A 522 -21.90 -1.56 14.65
C ASN A 522 -23.18 -2.23 14.11
N THR A 523 -23.17 -2.66 12.84
CA THR A 523 -24.36 -3.22 12.18
C THR A 523 -24.71 -4.61 12.72
N ILE A 524 -23.71 -5.43 13.00
CA ILE A 524 -23.88 -6.82 13.48
C ILE A 524 -24.16 -6.86 15.00
N GLY A 525 -23.79 -5.81 15.73
CA GLY A 525 -23.73 -5.84 17.19
C GLY A 525 -22.71 -6.87 17.64
N ALA A 526 -21.47 -6.71 17.19
CA ALA A 526 -20.31 -7.50 17.63
C ALA A 526 -19.65 -6.85 18.85
N ASP A 527 -18.99 -7.66 19.69
CA ASP A 527 -18.30 -7.18 20.90
C ASP A 527 -17.04 -6.38 20.55
N LEU A 528 -16.38 -6.75 19.43
CA LEU A 528 -15.26 -6.05 18.84
C LEU A 528 -15.01 -6.47 17.39
N GLY A 529 -14.19 -5.68 16.71
CA GLY A 529 -13.59 -6.00 15.42
C GLY A 529 -12.08 -6.14 15.55
N VAL A 530 -11.50 -7.10 14.82
CA VAL A 530 -10.05 -7.24 14.64
C VAL A 530 -9.72 -7.17 13.16
N ALA A 531 -8.64 -6.47 12.81
CA ALA A 531 -8.12 -6.34 11.46
C ALA A 531 -6.68 -6.83 11.38
N PHE A 532 -6.34 -7.53 10.30
CA PHE A 532 -4.99 -8.02 10.03
C PHE A 532 -4.38 -7.31 8.82
N ASP A 533 -3.05 -7.16 8.82
CA ASP A 533 -2.34 -6.72 7.62
C ASP A 533 -2.13 -7.86 6.62
N GLY A 534 -1.60 -7.53 5.44
CA GLY A 534 -1.58 -8.45 4.28
C GLY A 534 -0.94 -9.81 4.52
N ASP A 535 0.01 -9.90 5.46
CA ASP A 535 0.67 -11.14 5.85
C ASP A 535 0.47 -11.56 7.31
N GLY A 536 -0.43 -10.88 8.05
CA GLY A 536 -0.97 -11.34 9.32
C GLY A 536 -0.06 -11.19 10.54
N ASP A 537 1.02 -10.42 10.47
CA ASP A 537 1.90 -10.18 11.62
C ASP A 537 1.50 -8.94 12.44
N ARG A 538 0.54 -8.15 11.95
CA ARG A 538 -0.02 -6.99 12.68
C ARG A 538 -1.48 -7.18 13.06
N LEU A 539 -1.86 -6.51 14.14
CA LEU A 539 -3.23 -6.45 14.65
C LEU A 539 -3.74 -5.00 14.78
N GLY A 540 -4.88 -4.72 14.17
CA GLY A 540 -5.73 -3.56 14.45
C GLY A 540 -6.99 -3.98 15.21
N VAL A 541 -7.53 -3.09 16.05
CA VAL A 541 -8.69 -3.39 16.91
C VAL A 541 -9.67 -2.23 16.89
N VAL A 542 -10.95 -2.57 16.80
CA VAL A 542 -12.08 -1.64 16.86
C VAL A 542 -13.03 -2.11 17.96
N THR A 543 -13.42 -1.22 18.86
CA THR A 543 -14.40 -1.53 19.92
C THR A 543 -15.82 -1.64 19.37
N GLN A 544 -16.75 -2.20 20.14
CA GLN A 544 -18.20 -2.18 19.83
C GLN A 544 -18.78 -0.79 19.52
N ALA A 545 -18.15 0.29 20.00
CA ALA A 545 -18.58 1.67 19.73
C ALA A 545 -17.96 2.27 18.45
N GLY A 546 -17.15 1.49 17.72
CA GLY A 546 -16.41 1.95 16.55
C GLY A 546 -15.13 2.72 16.87
N GLU A 547 -14.65 2.72 18.12
CA GLU A 547 -13.39 3.36 18.47
C GLU A 547 -12.20 2.48 18.06
N ILE A 548 -11.22 3.06 17.38
CA ILE A 548 -9.95 2.39 17.06
C ILE A 548 -9.07 2.37 18.31
N VAL A 549 -8.68 1.16 18.74
CA VAL A 549 -7.72 0.97 19.83
C VAL A 549 -6.32 0.85 19.24
N TYR A 550 -5.51 1.88 19.43
CA TYR A 550 -4.16 1.90 18.90
C TYR A 550 -3.23 0.89 19.60
N PRO A 551 -2.18 0.39 18.89
CA PRO A 551 -1.34 -0.69 19.39
C PRO A 551 -0.63 -0.43 20.71
N ASP A 552 -0.26 0.82 20.99
CA ASP A 552 0.37 1.19 22.26
C ASP A 552 -0.59 1.09 23.46
N ARG A 553 -1.89 1.28 23.27
CA ARG A 553 -2.92 1.01 24.29
C ARG A 553 -3.24 -0.49 24.40
N LEU A 554 -3.26 -1.23 23.29
CA LEU A 554 -3.32 -2.70 23.34
C LEU A 554 -2.15 -3.27 24.15
N LEU A 555 -0.95 -2.73 23.96
CA LEU A 555 0.24 -3.14 24.69
C LEU A 555 0.14 -2.89 26.19
N MET A 556 -0.58 -1.85 26.64
CA MET A 556 -0.85 -1.63 28.07
C MET A 556 -1.63 -2.80 28.66
N LEU A 557 -2.70 -3.23 27.99
CA LEU A 557 -3.53 -4.35 28.43
C LEU A 557 -2.73 -5.65 28.44
N PHE A 558 -1.99 -5.94 27.35
CA PHE A 558 -1.11 -7.10 27.29
C PHE A 558 -0.02 -7.08 28.36
N ALA A 559 0.56 -5.91 28.65
CA ALA A 559 1.59 -5.79 29.68
C ALA A 559 1.02 -6.09 31.07
N GLN A 560 -0.16 -5.56 31.41
CA GLN A 560 -0.80 -5.86 32.70
C GLN A 560 -1.05 -7.36 32.86
N ASP A 561 -1.60 -8.00 31.82
CA ASP A 561 -1.86 -9.44 31.80
C ASP A 561 -0.57 -10.27 31.94
N VAL A 562 0.43 -10.00 31.10
CA VAL A 562 1.73 -10.70 31.12
C VAL A 562 2.43 -10.52 32.46
N LEU A 563 2.48 -9.30 33.00
CA LEU A 563 3.22 -8.98 34.22
C LEU A 563 2.54 -9.49 35.49
N ALA A 564 1.21 -9.63 35.49
CA ALA A 564 0.49 -10.29 36.59
C ALA A 564 1.02 -11.71 36.85
N ARG A 565 1.51 -12.39 35.80
CA ARG A 565 2.12 -13.73 35.89
C ARG A 565 3.65 -13.72 35.81
N ASN A 566 4.26 -12.58 35.46
CA ASN A 566 5.71 -12.42 35.29
C ASN A 566 6.22 -11.12 35.96
N PRO A 567 6.10 -10.96 37.29
CA PRO A 567 6.60 -9.76 37.96
C PRO A 567 8.10 -9.56 37.70
N GLY A 568 8.50 -8.33 37.38
CA GLY A 568 9.87 -7.94 37.07
C GLY A 568 10.30 -8.21 35.62
N ALA A 569 9.45 -8.79 34.78
CA ALA A 569 9.79 -9.01 33.37
C ALA A 569 9.93 -7.71 32.58
N THR A 570 10.77 -7.74 31.55
CA THR A 570 10.96 -6.60 30.66
C THR A 570 9.86 -6.56 29.60
N VAL A 571 9.29 -5.38 29.37
CA VAL A 571 8.34 -5.09 28.29
C VAL A 571 8.96 -4.04 27.36
N ILE A 572 9.16 -4.41 26.09
CA ILE A 572 9.78 -3.54 25.09
C ILE A 572 8.70 -2.80 24.30
N TYR A 573 8.93 -1.52 24.01
CA TYR A 573 8.07 -0.74 23.10
C TYR A 573 8.89 0.21 22.26
N ASP A 574 8.43 0.55 21.06
CA ASP A 574 9.18 1.42 20.17
C ASP A 574 9.02 2.92 20.52
N VAL A 575 9.93 3.75 20.01
CA VAL A 575 9.94 5.21 20.27
C VAL A 575 8.64 5.92 19.87
N LYS A 576 7.79 5.32 19.03
CA LYS A 576 6.52 5.90 18.63
C LYS A 576 5.45 5.77 19.70
N CYS A 577 5.53 4.83 20.64
CA CYS A 577 4.43 4.57 21.58
C CYS A 577 4.24 5.68 22.62
N THR A 578 3.01 5.82 23.12
CA THR A 578 2.63 6.82 24.15
C THR A 578 3.52 6.81 25.39
N GLY A 579 3.70 7.98 26.01
CA GLY A 579 4.43 8.15 27.26
C GLY A 579 3.80 7.43 28.44
N HIS A 580 2.51 7.10 28.36
CA HIS A 580 1.78 6.37 29.41
C HIS A 580 2.17 4.89 29.55
N LEU A 581 2.80 4.27 28.55
CA LEU A 581 3.22 2.86 28.67
C LEU A 581 4.21 2.66 29.81
N ARG A 582 5.14 3.60 29.99
CA ARG A 582 6.16 3.50 31.04
C ARG A 582 5.55 3.38 32.44
N PRO A 583 4.69 4.31 32.91
CA PRO A 583 4.07 4.17 34.22
C PRO A 583 3.17 2.94 34.31
N VAL A 584 2.38 2.61 33.28
CA VAL A 584 1.52 1.40 33.30
C VAL A 584 2.33 0.12 33.50
N ILE A 585 3.45 -0.03 32.79
CA ILE A 585 4.35 -1.19 32.93
C ILE A 585 4.95 -1.22 34.35
N GLN A 586 5.36 -0.07 34.89
CA GLN A 586 5.95 0.01 36.23
C GLN A 586 4.94 -0.30 37.34
N GLU A 587 3.71 0.20 37.21
CA GLU A 587 2.59 -0.07 38.12
C GLU A 587 2.20 -1.55 38.10
N ALA A 588 2.29 -2.20 36.94
CA ALA A 588 2.15 -3.65 36.79
C ALA A 588 3.41 -4.44 37.25
N ALA A 589 4.36 -3.80 37.94
CA ALA A 589 5.60 -4.40 38.42
C ALA A 589 6.56 -4.92 37.33
N GLY A 590 6.54 -4.35 36.13
CA GLY A 590 7.45 -4.66 35.03
C GLY A 590 8.58 -3.66 34.84
N VAL A 591 9.50 -4.00 33.92
CA VAL A 591 10.62 -3.14 33.51
C VAL A 591 10.36 -2.60 32.10
N PRO A 592 10.02 -1.30 31.95
CA PRO A 592 9.78 -0.71 30.63
C PRO A 592 11.10 -0.47 29.87
N LEU A 593 11.18 -0.90 28.61
CA LEU A 593 12.34 -0.67 27.76
C LEU A 593 11.93 -0.07 26.41
N MET A 594 12.15 1.23 26.25
CA MET A 594 11.95 1.90 24.95
C MET A 594 13.08 1.55 23.99
N TRP A 595 12.75 1.18 22.75
CA TRP A 595 13.71 0.77 21.72
C TRP A 595 13.40 1.31 20.31
N ARG A 596 14.26 0.98 19.34
CA ARG A 596 14.18 1.41 17.94
C ARG A 596 12.96 0.79 17.25
N THR A 597 12.33 1.52 16.33
CA THR A 597 11.23 1.00 15.52
C THR A 597 11.76 0.05 14.44
N GLY A 598 11.15 -1.12 14.30
CA GLY A 598 11.47 -2.14 13.32
C GLY A 598 11.35 -3.55 13.91
N HIS A 599 10.44 -4.35 13.36
CA HIS A 599 10.14 -5.68 13.88
C HIS A 599 11.36 -6.60 14.05
N SER A 600 12.31 -6.59 13.10
CA SER A 600 13.57 -7.35 13.23
C SER A 600 14.46 -6.83 14.38
N LEU A 601 14.50 -5.52 14.62
CA LEU A 601 15.27 -4.94 15.73
C LEU A 601 14.65 -5.23 17.09
N ILE A 602 13.31 -5.25 17.17
CA ILE A 602 12.58 -5.60 18.38
C ILE A 602 12.82 -7.08 18.72
N LYS A 603 12.72 -7.99 17.74
CA LYS A 603 13.06 -9.41 17.94
C LYS A 603 14.49 -9.62 18.42
N ALA A 604 15.45 -8.92 17.81
CA ALA A 604 16.84 -8.95 18.25
C ALA A 604 16.98 -8.46 19.71
N LYS A 605 16.29 -7.37 20.08
CA LYS A 605 16.34 -6.84 21.44
C LYS A 605 15.66 -7.74 22.46
N MET A 606 14.55 -8.37 22.11
CA MET A 606 13.90 -9.36 22.97
C MET A 606 14.81 -10.53 23.27
N ARG A 607 15.53 -11.04 22.26
CA ARG A 607 16.52 -12.12 22.43
C ARG A 607 17.70 -11.68 23.32
N GLU A 608 18.16 -10.44 23.16
CA GLU A 608 19.24 -9.87 23.99
C GLU A 608 18.84 -9.75 25.46
N THR A 609 17.62 -9.27 25.74
CA THR A 609 17.19 -8.94 27.11
C THR A 609 16.38 -10.04 27.79
N GLY A 610 15.93 -11.06 27.05
CA GLY A 610 14.94 -12.03 27.55
C GLY A 610 13.61 -11.38 27.89
N ALA A 611 13.18 -10.37 27.12
CA ALA A 611 11.92 -9.68 27.38
C ALA A 611 10.72 -10.62 27.20
N ALA A 612 9.72 -10.52 28.07
CA ALA A 612 8.54 -11.38 28.03
C ALA A 612 7.50 -10.89 27.01
N LEU A 613 7.52 -9.60 26.69
CA LEU A 613 6.59 -8.96 25.78
C LEU A 613 7.28 -7.82 25.05
N ALA A 614 6.94 -7.64 23.77
CA ALA A 614 7.20 -6.41 23.06
C ALA A 614 6.01 -6.00 22.21
N GLY A 615 5.92 -4.70 21.88
CA GLY A 615 4.98 -4.22 20.88
C GLY A 615 5.43 -2.94 20.21
N GLU A 616 4.97 -2.72 18.98
CA GLU A 616 5.26 -1.53 18.21
C GLU A 616 3.98 -0.79 17.84
N MET A 617 4.08 0.52 17.67
CA MET A 617 2.95 1.34 17.24
C MET A 617 2.38 0.95 15.87
N SER A 618 3.13 0.19 15.05
CA SER A 618 2.63 -0.35 13.77
C SER A 618 1.71 -1.56 13.93
N GLY A 619 1.49 -2.10 15.14
CA GLY A 619 0.61 -3.25 15.38
C GLY A 619 1.31 -4.59 15.48
N HIS A 620 2.64 -4.64 15.48
CA HIS A 620 3.41 -5.86 15.76
C HIS A 620 3.42 -6.12 17.26
N PHE A 621 3.09 -7.35 17.67
CA PHE A 621 3.15 -7.79 19.06
C PHE A 621 3.91 -9.10 19.19
N PHE A 622 4.80 -9.16 20.16
CA PHE A 622 5.76 -10.25 20.33
C PHE A 622 5.62 -10.83 21.74
N PHE A 623 5.05 -12.02 21.83
CA PHE A 623 4.84 -12.70 23.11
C PHE A 623 5.94 -13.74 23.34
N ALA A 624 6.57 -13.69 24.50
CA ALA A 624 7.54 -14.68 24.98
C ALA A 624 7.31 -15.02 26.47
N ASP A 625 6.11 -14.75 26.98
CA ASP A 625 5.79 -14.91 28.41
C ASP A 625 5.62 -16.38 28.79
N ASN A 626 6.29 -16.83 29.87
CA ASN A 626 6.13 -18.16 30.46
C ASN A 626 6.12 -19.35 29.47
N ASN A 627 6.89 -19.28 28.38
CA ASN A 627 6.89 -20.27 27.29
C ASN A 627 5.52 -20.49 26.61
N ARG A 628 4.57 -19.56 26.79
CA ARG A 628 3.26 -19.56 26.11
C ARG A 628 3.40 -19.27 24.62
N TRP A 629 4.43 -18.52 24.22
CA TRP A 629 4.74 -18.24 22.83
C TRP A 629 6.24 -18.02 22.59
N TYR A 630 6.63 -17.83 21.33
CA TYR A 630 8.01 -18.04 20.86
C TYR A 630 8.80 -16.75 20.57
N GLY A 631 8.26 -15.57 20.89
CA GLY A 631 8.95 -14.29 20.81
C GLY A 631 9.00 -13.64 19.42
N PHE A 632 8.27 -14.16 18.43
CA PHE A 632 8.08 -13.51 17.13
C PHE A 632 6.77 -12.72 17.07
N ASP A 633 6.71 -11.77 16.14
CA ASP A 633 5.55 -10.96 15.78
C ASP A 633 4.44 -11.86 15.21
N ASP A 634 3.28 -11.84 15.85
CA ASP A 634 2.12 -12.62 15.44
C ASP A 634 0.81 -11.89 15.79
N GLY A 635 0.21 -11.26 14.78
CA GLY A 635 -1.05 -10.55 14.93
C GLY A 635 -2.19 -11.48 15.30
N ILE A 636 -2.22 -12.70 14.75
CA ILE A 636 -3.27 -13.70 14.98
C ILE A 636 -3.22 -14.20 16.43
N TYR A 637 -2.03 -14.51 16.94
CA TYR A 637 -1.85 -14.86 18.34
C TYR A 637 -2.16 -13.67 19.27
N ALA A 638 -1.79 -12.45 18.89
CA ALA A 638 -2.16 -11.26 19.65
C ALA A 638 -3.67 -11.06 19.75
N ALA A 639 -4.42 -11.35 18.68
CA ALA A 639 -5.88 -11.32 18.69
C ALA A 639 -6.45 -12.39 19.62
N ALA A 640 -5.92 -13.62 19.58
CA ALA A 640 -6.32 -14.68 20.49
C ALA A 640 -6.07 -14.30 21.97
N ARG A 641 -4.90 -13.70 22.28
CA ARG A 641 -4.57 -13.20 23.62
C ARG A 641 -5.46 -12.05 24.07
N LEU A 642 -5.82 -11.14 23.17
CA LEU A 642 -6.78 -10.07 23.46
C LEU A 642 -8.13 -10.67 23.86
N LEU A 643 -8.62 -11.64 23.09
CA LEU A 643 -9.91 -12.28 23.34
C LEU A 643 -9.91 -13.09 24.63
N GLU A 644 -8.81 -13.77 24.97
CA GLU A 644 -8.62 -14.42 26.28
C GLU A 644 -8.77 -13.40 27.43
N ILE A 645 -8.08 -12.26 27.35
CA ILE A 645 -8.12 -11.23 28.40
C ILE A 645 -9.52 -10.62 28.53
N VAL A 646 -10.15 -10.27 27.40
CA VAL A 646 -11.49 -9.66 27.37
C VAL A 646 -12.55 -10.65 27.85
N ALA A 647 -12.43 -11.92 27.44
CA ALA A 647 -13.37 -12.96 27.85
C ALA A 647 -13.26 -13.29 29.33
N GLY A 648 -12.04 -13.27 29.88
CA GLY A 648 -11.74 -13.52 31.30
C GLY A 648 -11.90 -12.30 32.23
N ASP A 649 -12.45 -11.18 31.73
CA ASP A 649 -12.71 -10.01 32.59
C ASP A 649 -13.79 -10.34 33.64
N PRO A 650 -13.47 -10.30 34.95
CA PRO A 650 -14.40 -10.74 36.00
C PRO A 650 -15.59 -9.79 36.20
N GLU A 651 -15.50 -8.57 35.70
CA GLU A 651 -16.60 -7.58 35.71
C GLU A 651 -17.46 -7.67 34.44
N GLU A 652 -17.13 -8.58 33.51
CA GLU A 652 -17.78 -8.75 32.20
C GLU A 652 -17.92 -7.44 31.42
N ARG A 653 -16.95 -6.54 31.58
CA ARG A 653 -16.96 -5.25 30.91
C ARG A 653 -16.87 -5.40 29.40
N SER A 654 -17.45 -4.44 28.71
CA SER A 654 -17.23 -4.27 27.28
C SER A 654 -15.77 -3.90 26.99
N VAL A 655 -15.33 -4.17 25.75
CA VAL A 655 -13.98 -3.81 25.31
C VAL A 655 -13.73 -2.30 25.46
N GLY A 656 -14.74 -1.47 25.17
CA GLY A 656 -14.66 -0.02 25.38
C GLY A 656 -14.39 0.34 26.84
N GLU A 657 -15.16 -0.21 27.77
CA GLU A 657 -15.01 0.07 29.21
C GLU A 657 -13.65 -0.39 29.77
N ILE A 658 -13.13 -1.52 29.30
CA ILE A 658 -11.78 -1.99 29.66
C ILE A 658 -10.73 -0.97 29.22
N PHE A 659 -10.81 -0.50 27.97
CA PHE A 659 -9.86 0.49 27.47
C PHE A 659 -10.10 1.88 28.08
N ASP A 660 -11.31 2.26 28.46
CA ASP A 660 -11.56 3.52 29.18
C ASP A 660 -10.89 3.56 30.56
N GLY A 661 -10.64 2.40 31.16
CA GLY A 661 -9.85 2.26 32.39
C GLY A 661 -8.34 2.50 32.20
N LEU A 662 -7.85 2.54 30.95
CA LEU A 662 -6.44 2.77 30.63
C LEU A 662 -6.19 4.23 30.28
N PRO A 663 -5.02 4.81 30.63
CA PRO A 663 -4.72 6.20 30.33
C PRO A 663 -4.75 6.48 28.81
N LYS A 664 -5.20 7.69 28.45
CA LYS A 664 -5.40 8.15 27.08
C LYS A 664 -4.96 9.62 26.94
N SER A 665 -4.15 9.89 25.92
CA SER A 665 -3.71 11.24 25.55
C SER A 665 -4.50 11.81 24.37
N VAL A 666 -4.36 13.11 24.15
CA VAL A 666 -4.63 13.72 22.84
C VAL A 666 -3.38 13.52 21.97
N SER A 667 -3.51 12.78 20.88
CA SER A 667 -2.39 12.48 19.98
C SER A 667 -2.71 12.80 18.52
N THR A 668 -1.65 13.02 17.74
CA THR A 668 -1.77 13.03 16.28
C THR A 668 -1.79 11.59 15.75
N PRO A 669 -2.39 11.36 14.57
CA PRO A 669 -1.99 10.20 13.78
C PRO A 669 -0.49 10.27 13.45
N GLU A 670 0.03 9.20 12.84
CA GLU A 670 1.34 9.27 12.22
C GLU A 670 1.33 10.31 11.10
N LEU A 671 2.26 11.27 11.14
CA LEU A 671 2.41 12.28 10.12
C LEU A 671 3.66 11.99 9.29
N ARG A 672 3.56 12.20 7.98
CA ARG A 672 4.61 11.84 7.03
C ARG A 672 4.98 13.02 6.16
N MET A 673 6.28 13.26 6.01
CA MET A 673 6.82 14.25 5.08
C MET A 673 7.72 13.53 4.07
N PRO A 674 7.25 13.33 2.82
CA PRO A 674 8.07 12.76 1.76
C PRO A 674 9.33 13.58 1.51
N MET A 675 10.43 12.88 1.24
CA MET A 675 11.71 13.46 0.86
C MET A 675 12.31 12.64 -0.30
N ALA A 676 13.41 13.12 -0.87
CA ALA A 676 14.19 12.28 -1.79
C ALA A 676 14.87 11.12 -1.05
N GLU A 677 15.16 10.03 -1.77
CA GLU A 677 15.92 8.89 -1.24
C GLU A 677 17.26 9.37 -0.62
N GLY A 678 17.56 8.87 0.57
CA GLY A 678 18.71 9.29 1.39
C GLY A 678 18.66 10.70 1.99
N ALA A 679 17.81 11.61 1.51
CA ALA A 679 17.75 12.99 2.02
C ALA A 679 17.22 13.07 3.47
N HIS A 680 16.27 12.21 3.81
CA HIS A 680 15.69 12.08 5.14
C HIS A 680 16.73 11.65 6.19
N PHE A 681 17.65 10.72 5.86
CA PHE A 681 18.75 10.36 6.76
C PHE A 681 19.73 11.53 6.98
N ARG A 682 20.18 12.18 5.90
CA ARG A 682 21.08 13.35 5.99
C ARG A 682 20.44 14.49 6.80
N PHE A 683 19.15 14.71 6.59
CA PHE A 683 18.41 15.71 7.36
C PHE A 683 18.39 15.35 8.85
N MET A 684 18.11 14.10 9.20
CA MET A 684 18.10 13.66 10.59
C MET A 684 19.46 13.76 11.27
N GLU A 685 20.57 13.53 10.55
CA GLU A 685 21.93 13.76 11.07
C GLU A 685 22.15 15.24 11.40
N ALA A 686 21.81 16.15 10.47
CA ALA A 686 21.91 17.59 10.69
C ALA A 686 21.00 18.09 11.83
N PHE A 687 19.79 17.55 11.91
CA PHE A 687 18.84 17.86 12.98
C PHE A 687 19.34 17.38 14.34
N ARG A 688 19.89 16.16 14.44
CA ARG A 688 20.49 15.64 15.67
C ARG A 688 21.65 16.48 16.20
N ALA A 689 22.43 17.10 15.31
CA ALA A 689 23.55 17.95 15.72
C ALA A 689 23.11 19.28 16.36
N THR A 690 21.87 19.71 16.13
CA THR A 690 21.40 21.07 16.50
C THR A 690 20.14 21.09 17.36
N ALA A 691 19.40 19.98 17.43
CA ALA A 691 18.14 19.91 18.15
C ALA A 691 18.33 20.01 19.67
N SER A 692 17.69 21.02 20.25
CA SER A 692 17.55 21.19 21.69
C SER A 692 16.13 21.60 22.04
N PHE A 693 15.62 21.02 23.11
CA PHE A 693 14.28 21.25 23.62
C PHE A 693 14.39 21.59 25.09
N GLU A 694 13.97 22.80 25.46
CA GLU A 694 13.99 23.25 26.85
C GLU A 694 13.00 22.43 27.68
N ASP A 695 13.42 22.04 28.89
CA ASP A 695 12.66 21.23 29.84
C ASP A 695 12.20 19.85 29.35
N ALA A 696 12.74 19.36 28.22
CA ALA A 696 12.44 18.04 27.68
C ALA A 696 13.59 17.07 27.94
N ARG A 697 13.25 15.82 28.28
CA ARG A 697 14.21 14.71 28.21
C ARG A 697 14.31 14.24 26.76
N ILE A 698 15.52 14.30 26.20
CA ILE A 698 15.76 13.89 24.81
C ILE A 698 16.24 12.44 24.77
N ALA A 699 15.65 11.64 23.90
CA ALA A 699 16.10 10.32 23.51
C ALA A 699 16.45 10.29 22.02
N THR A 700 17.65 9.80 21.70
CA THR A 700 18.17 9.68 20.33
C THR A 700 18.39 8.23 19.93
N ILE A 701 17.58 7.31 20.46
CA ILE A 701 17.66 5.87 20.15
C ILE A 701 17.27 5.64 18.68
N ASP A 702 16.17 6.24 18.23
CA ASP A 702 15.71 6.24 16.84
C ASP A 702 15.08 7.62 16.55
N GLY A 703 15.72 8.37 15.65
CA GLY A 703 15.40 9.78 15.43
C GLY A 703 15.65 10.67 16.66
N ILE A 704 14.75 11.61 16.94
CA ILE A 704 14.75 12.45 18.14
C ILE A 704 13.37 12.44 18.76
N ARG A 705 13.27 11.89 19.96
CA ARG A 705 12.11 11.98 20.84
C ARG A 705 12.40 12.95 21.97
N ALA A 706 11.49 13.88 22.23
CA ALA A 706 11.57 14.82 23.34
C ALA A 706 10.34 14.65 24.23
N ASP A 707 10.56 14.24 25.49
CA ASP A 707 9.50 14.05 26.50
C ASP A 707 9.48 15.21 27.50
N TRP A 708 8.38 15.95 27.58
CA TRP A 708 8.04 16.89 28.66
C TRP A 708 7.21 16.18 29.73
N SER A 709 6.89 16.88 30.82
CA SER A 709 6.02 16.35 31.87
C SER A 709 4.55 16.14 31.45
N ASP A 710 4.11 16.82 30.38
CA ASP A 710 2.73 16.92 29.91
C ASP A 710 2.55 16.46 28.44
N GLY A 711 3.53 15.75 27.88
CA GLY A 711 3.49 15.22 26.52
C GLY A 711 4.87 14.98 25.90
N TRP A 712 4.89 14.46 24.67
CA TRP A 712 6.12 14.21 23.93
C TRP A 712 5.95 14.45 22.42
N GLY A 713 7.08 14.63 21.73
CA GLY A 713 7.13 14.69 20.27
C GLY A 713 8.26 13.83 19.71
N LEU A 714 8.08 13.30 18.50
CA LEU A 714 9.06 12.50 17.78
C LEU A 714 9.21 13.00 16.34
N VAL A 715 10.45 13.01 15.86
CA VAL A 715 10.78 12.96 14.44
C VAL A 715 11.82 11.87 14.19
N ARG A 716 11.60 11.03 13.18
CA ARG A 716 12.56 10.01 12.75
C ARG A 716 12.57 9.84 11.23
N ALA A 717 13.65 9.26 10.72
CA ALA A 717 13.73 8.79 9.35
C ALA A 717 12.99 7.45 9.21
N SER A 718 12.18 7.28 8.17
CA SER A 718 11.61 5.98 7.81
C SER A 718 12.68 5.08 7.19
N ASN A 719 12.64 3.78 7.51
CA ASN A 719 13.55 2.78 6.95
C ASN A 719 12.98 2.04 5.73
N THR A 720 11.69 2.21 5.47
CA THR A 720 10.95 1.55 4.39
C THR A 720 10.57 2.50 3.27
N SER A 721 10.75 3.81 3.46
CA SER A 721 10.40 4.84 2.49
C SER A 721 11.22 6.10 2.69
N PRO A 722 11.38 6.92 1.66
CA PRO A 722 12.11 8.17 1.79
C PRO A 722 11.25 9.27 2.42
N ALA A 723 11.04 9.21 3.73
CA ALA A 723 10.23 10.18 4.45
C ALA A 723 10.71 10.42 5.88
N LEU A 724 10.39 11.60 6.42
CA LEU A 724 10.38 11.83 7.86
C LEU A 724 9.01 11.47 8.43
N ILE A 725 9.03 10.80 9.58
CA ILE A 725 7.86 10.39 10.33
C ILE A 725 7.80 11.21 11.62
N PHE A 726 6.62 11.75 11.91
CA PHE A 726 6.35 12.51 13.13
C PHE A 726 5.17 11.93 13.89
N ARG A 727 5.22 12.04 15.21
CA ARG A 727 4.08 11.79 16.10
C ARG A 727 4.18 12.70 17.32
N PHE A 728 3.04 13.21 17.75
CA PHE A 728 2.92 14.06 18.93
C PHE A 728 1.78 13.57 19.81
N ASP A 729 1.96 13.67 21.12
CA ASP A 729 1.05 13.14 22.12
C ASP A 729 1.15 14.00 23.38
N ALA A 730 0.02 14.39 23.96
CA ALA A 730 0.00 15.26 25.13
C ALA A 730 -1.29 15.11 25.96
N ASP A 731 -1.24 15.56 27.21
CA ASP A 731 -2.37 15.50 28.14
C ASP A 731 -3.52 16.44 27.74
N SER A 732 -3.25 17.44 26.88
CA SER A 732 -4.24 18.39 26.40
C SER A 732 -3.92 18.91 25.01
N SER A 733 -4.94 19.39 24.28
CA SER A 733 -4.75 20.04 22.97
C SER A 733 -3.83 21.25 23.03
N ARG A 734 -3.79 21.97 24.15
CA ARG A 734 -2.89 23.11 24.37
C ARG A 734 -1.43 22.67 24.44
N SER A 735 -1.15 21.61 25.20
CA SER A 735 0.20 21.04 25.32
C SER A 735 0.66 20.42 23.99
N LEU A 736 -0.25 19.75 23.28
CA LEU A 736 0.03 19.19 21.96
C LEU A 736 0.49 20.27 20.97
N GLU A 737 -0.21 21.40 20.91
CA GLU A 737 0.15 22.50 20.01
C GLU A 737 1.49 23.14 20.40
N ARG A 738 1.75 23.32 21.71
CA ARG A 738 3.05 23.81 22.19
C ARG A 738 4.19 22.90 21.72
N ILE A 739 4.02 21.58 21.83
CA ILE A 739 5.02 20.59 21.42
C ILE A 739 5.23 20.62 19.91
N LYS A 740 4.15 20.65 19.12
CA LYS A 740 4.23 20.80 17.65
C LYS A 740 5.02 22.05 17.26
N GLN A 741 4.73 23.20 17.90
CA GLN A 741 5.44 24.44 17.62
C GLN A 741 6.92 24.37 18.01
N ALA A 742 7.27 23.71 19.11
CA ALA A 742 8.67 23.50 19.49
C ALA A 742 9.43 22.70 18.42
N PHE A 743 8.83 21.62 17.91
CA PHE A 743 9.41 20.85 16.80
C PHE A 743 9.48 21.66 15.51
N ARG A 744 8.42 22.38 15.14
CA ARG A 744 8.38 23.24 13.96
C ARG A 744 9.55 24.23 13.95
N GLN A 745 9.75 24.94 15.06
CA GLN A 745 10.82 25.93 15.20
C GLN A 745 12.21 25.30 14.99
N ARG A 746 12.46 24.12 15.56
CA ARG A 746 13.76 23.45 15.45
C ARG A 746 13.98 22.85 14.06
N LEU A 747 12.96 22.27 13.45
CA LEU A 747 13.05 21.70 12.09
C LEU A 747 13.31 22.80 11.05
N LEU A 748 12.57 23.91 11.12
CA LEU A 748 12.74 25.05 10.21
C LEU A 748 14.05 25.82 10.44
N ALA A 749 14.69 25.65 11.61
CA ALA A 749 16.03 26.19 11.84
C ALA A 749 17.11 25.44 11.04
N VAL A 750 16.89 24.15 10.74
CA VAL A 750 17.78 23.35 9.89
C VAL A 750 17.49 23.59 8.41
N ASP A 751 16.21 23.55 8.02
CA ASP A 751 15.78 23.85 6.65
C ASP A 751 14.47 24.64 6.65
N ARG A 752 14.55 25.91 6.23
CA ARG A 752 13.42 26.84 6.21
C ARG A 752 12.36 26.51 5.15
N ASN A 753 12.67 25.64 4.19
CA ASN A 753 11.80 25.32 3.08
C ASN A 753 10.95 24.05 3.32
N LEU A 754 11.05 23.42 4.50
CA LEU A 754 10.26 22.22 4.80
C LEU A 754 8.76 22.53 4.84
N ALA A 755 8.00 21.76 4.06
CA ALA A 755 6.54 21.71 4.14
C ALA A 755 6.11 20.74 5.25
N LEU A 756 6.09 21.21 6.48
CA LEU A 756 5.75 20.39 7.65
C LEU A 756 4.26 20.03 7.67
N PRO A 757 3.88 18.76 7.89
CA PRO A 757 2.49 18.27 7.82
C PRO A 757 1.68 18.48 9.12
N PHE A 758 2.15 19.35 10.02
CA PHE A 758 1.51 19.74 11.27
C PHE A 758 1.67 21.23 11.46
#